data_AF-A0A9P8EH41-F1
#
_entry.id   AF-A0A9P8EH41-F1
#
_cell.length_a   1.000
_cell.length_b   1.000
_cell.length_c   1.000
_cell.angle_alpha   90.00
_cell.angle_beta   90.00
_cell.angle_gamma   90.00
#
_symmetry.space_group_name_H-M   'P 1'
#
loop_
_entity.id
_entity.type
_entity.pdbx_description
1 polymer ?
#
loop_
_entity_poly.entity_id
_entity_poly.type
_entity_poly.pdbx_seq_one_letter_code
_entity_poly.pdbx_strand_id
1 'polypeptide(L)'
;MASVNSFPTIKAVKTFVIQGVGSGGDYHNVKGGHWLIDSKIATPMSGYDKYRKSRTSFGINVLGSFCVEIESTDGKKGFATGFGGPPACWLVAEHFNRFLIGADPRDTNLLFDQMYRASMFYGRKGLPLAVISVIDLAVWDLLGKIRNEPVYKMIGGATRDRLNFYCTGPAPSAAKRMGFFGGKVALPYSAAEGFEGMRKNIEYLTQIRESVGPDFPLMVDCWMSLTVPYTIEIAEKCKHLNINWWEETLSPDDFDGHALLKRAHPTIKFTTGEHEYTRYGFRKLIEGRNLDILQPDVMWLGGLTELLKVSAQAAAYDIPVVPHASGPYSYHFVVSQTNSPFQEYLANSPDGQSVLPVFGNLFLNEPIPEKGYLDVSVLDKPGFGLEVNPSAPLIDAAGILNPAPSKSLADPTIPEGVQNEKTAPPPRAPVRHTFEPMHVTPESDDGIDWTRYAYVQYVTDEEYLCNSLMMFESLHRLGSKADRVLLYPQQWELYPKPPTWISKFIRKAQDDYKVHIAPVRPQYTESGDATWAQSFTKLLAFKQTQYDRVLSLDSDATILKSLDELFLLPDHTLVAPRAYWLPDPDTISSAVLLIKPSMHEFKRVIDAMFKHSNASEFYDMEVINDVYAGEAMILPNEHWVVSGEFRLKSHHKYLDEGETWDPDRVLNETKLVHFSDWPRPKPWFPITEDIFLKTQPACDTMPGSAHKDCRNREAWNWLYNDFQERRGEVCGWTFTLY
;
A
#
# COMPACT_ATOMS: atom_id res chain seq x y z
N MET A 1 -5.68 10.00 -43.65
CA MET A 1 -4.77 8.92 -43.21
C MET A 1 -5.34 7.55 -43.60
N ALA A 2 -5.44 7.24 -44.89
CA ALA A 2 -6.03 5.98 -45.40
C ALA A 2 -4.97 4.99 -45.92
N SER A 3 -3.69 5.21 -45.61
CA SER A 3 -2.56 4.48 -46.20
C SER A 3 -2.05 3.29 -45.36
N VAL A 4 -2.65 3.00 -44.20
CA VAL A 4 -2.28 1.89 -43.32
C VAL A 4 -3.52 1.14 -42.85
N ASN A 5 -3.38 -0.16 -42.59
CA ASN A 5 -4.47 -1.00 -42.08
C ASN A 5 -5.05 -0.42 -40.79
N SER A 6 -6.37 -0.26 -40.75
CA SER A 6 -7.09 0.05 -39.51
C SER A 6 -6.92 -1.11 -38.53
N PHE A 7 -6.54 -0.81 -37.29
CA PHE A 7 -6.37 -1.82 -36.25
C PHE A 7 -7.57 -1.75 -35.29
N PRO A 8 -8.16 -2.89 -34.90
CA PRO A 8 -9.31 -2.87 -33.99
C PRO A 8 -8.85 -2.47 -32.59
N THR A 9 -9.68 -1.68 -31.90
CA THR A 9 -9.46 -1.29 -30.50
C THR A 9 -10.01 -2.34 -29.55
N ILE A 10 -9.61 -2.28 -28.28
CA ILE A 10 -10.14 -3.13 -27.22
C ILE A 10 -11.58 -2.72 -26.92
N LYS A 11 -12.50 -3.69 -26.98
CA LYS A 11 -13.94 -3.51 -26.78
C LYS A 11 -14.38 -3.92 -25.38
N ALA A 12 -13.86 -5.04 -24.86
CA ALA A 12 -14.27 -5.58 -23.58
C ALA A 12 -13.14 -6.38 -22.90
N VAL A 13 -13.18 -6.43 -21.57
CA VAL A 13 -12.28 -7.24 -20.74
C VAL A 13 -13.15 -8.09 -19.81
N LYS A 14 -12.89 -9.39 -19.76
CA LYS A 14 -13.55 -10.33 -18.85
C LYS A 14 -12.52 -11.05 -18.01
N THR A 15 -12.91 -11.40 -16.79
CA THR A 15 -12.05 -12.19 -15.89
C THR A 15 -12.77 -13.41 -15.37
N PHE A 16 -12.00 -14.46 -15.14
CA PHE A 16 -12.51 -15.74 -14.65
C PHE A 16 -11.64 -16.24 -13.51
N VAL A 17 -12.26 -16.82 -12.49
CA VAL A 17 -11.58 -17.66 -11.49
C VAL A 17 -11.71 -19.12 -11.94
N ILE A 18 -10.68 -19.92 -11.72
CA ILE A 18 -10.72 -21.35 -12.07
C ILE A 18 -11.19 -22.14 -10.86
N GLN A 19 -12.27 -22.90 -11.01
CA GLN A 19 -12.75 -23.79 -9.95
C GLN A 19 -11.83 -25.02 -9.80
N GLY A 20 -11.51 -25.39 -8.57
CA GLY A 20 -10.73 -26.59 -8.27
C GLY A 20 -9.22 -26.33 -8.23
N VAL A 21 -8.45 -27.36 -8.57
CA VAL A 21 -6.98 -27.40 -8.44
C VAL A 21 -6.35 -28.04 -9.68
N GLY A 22 -5.08 -27.76 -9.95
CA GLY A 22 -4.30 -28.34 -11.04
C GLY A 22 -4.70 -27.83 -12.42
N SER A 23 -5.23 -26.61 -12.50
CA SER A 23 -5.63 -25.95 -13.75
C SER A 23 -5.37 -24.44 -13.68
N GLY A 24 -4.75 -23.88 -14.72
CA GLY A 24 -4.35 -22.48 -14.81
C GLY A 24 -2.97 -22.15 -14.26
N GLY A 25 -2.68 -20.85 -14.13
CA GLY A 25 -1.34 -20.34 -13.86
C GLY A 25 -0.86 -20.35 -12.40
N ASP A 26 -1.64 -20.85 -11.43
CA ASP A 26 -1.14 -21.12 -10.07
C ASP A 26 -0.57 -22.55 -9.98
N TYR A 27 0.76 -22.65 -10.07
CA TYR A 27 1.51 -23.91 -9.99
C TYR A 27 1.28 -24.68 -8.68
N HIS A 28 0.96 -23.97 -7.61
CA HIS A 28 0.95 -24.49 -6.25
C HIS A 28 -0.46 -24.90 -5.79
N ASN A 29 -1.49 -24.41 -6.48
CA ASN A 29 -2.86 -24.84 -6.27
C ASN A 29 -3.14 -26.19 -6.95
N VAL A 30 -2.53 -27.25 -6.41
CA VAL A 30 -2.61 -28.64 -6.90
C VAL A 30 -3.22 -29.58 -5.84
N LYS A 31 -3.60 -30.79 -6.26
CA LYS A 31 -4.16 -31.80 -5.36
C LYS A 31 -3.10 -32.27 -4.34
N GLY A 32 -3.53 -32.54 -3.10
CA GLY A 32 -2.70 -33.15 -2.07
C GLY A 32 -2.03 -34.46 -2.53
N GLY A 33 -0.81 -34.69 -2.05
CA GLY A 33 0.09 -35.75 -2.46
C GLY A 33 1.05 -35.36 -3.59
N HIS A 34 0.91 -34.17 -4.17
CA HIS A 34 1.82 -33.66 -5.19
C HIS A 34 3.13 -33.17 -4.58
N TRP A 35 4.28 -33.50 -5.19
CA TRP A 35 5.60 -33.14 -4.66
C TRP A 35 5.76 -31.63 -4.43
N LEU A 36 5.23 -30.80 -5.35
CA LEU A 36 5.19 -29.35 -5.22
C LEU A 36 4.67 -28.89 -3.85
N ILE A 37 3.74 -29.56 -3.20
CA ILE A 37 3.17 -29.06 -1.93
C ILE A 37 3.48 -29.92 -0.72
N ASP A 38 3.57 -31.24 -0.89
CA ASP A 38 3.62 -32.19 0.22
C ASP A 38 4.94 -32.97 0.31
N SER A 39 5.88 -32.75 -0.62
CA SER A 39 7.26 -33.19 -0.40
C SER A 39 7.97 -32.24 0.56
N LYS A 40 9.08 -32.70 1.15
CA LYS A 40 9.87 -31.87 2.04
C LYS A 40 10.66 -30.85 1.22
N ILE A 41 10.25 -29.58 1.28
CA ILE A 41 10.85 -28.43 0.58
C ILE A 41 11.17 -27.36 1.62
N ALA A 42 12.37 -26.80 1.56
CA ALA A 42 12.81 -25.70 2.39
C ALA A 42 12.10 -24.41 1.95
N THR A 43 11.53 -23.68 2.90
CA THR A 43 10.82 -22.41 2.66
C THR A 43 11.17 -21.41 3.77
N PRO A 44 10.87 -20.10 3.61
CA PRO A 44 10.99 -19.13 4.70
C PRO A 44 10.19 -19.51 5.95
N MET A 45 9.14 -20.32 5.80
CA MET A 45 8.28 -20.77 6.90
C MET A 45 8.76 -22.07 7.57
N SER A 46 9.81 -22.72 7.05
CA SER A 46 10.30 -24.01 7.56
C SER A 46 10.93 -23.92 8.96
N GLY A 47 11.24 -22.72 9.46
CA GLY A 47 11.63 -22.51 10.87
C GLY A 47 10.50 -22.81 11.87
N TYR A 48 9.25 -22.80 11.41
CA TYR A 48 8.09 -23.08 12.24
C TYR A 48 7.59 -24.51 11.99
N ASP A 49 7.67 -25.38 13.01
CA ASP A 49 7.29 -26.80 12.91
C ASP A 49 5.89 -27.02 12.30
N LYS A 50 4.94 -26.14 12.63
CA LYS A 50 3.56 -26.17 12.12
C LYS A 50 3.50 -26.06 10.59
N TYR A 51 4.41 -25.31 9.98
CA TYR A 51 4.37 -24.95 8.57
C TYR A 51 5.39 -25.70 7.70
N ARG A 52 6.28 -26.48 8.32
CA ARG A 52 7.39 -27.16 7.63
C ARG A 52 6.97 -28.32 6.73
N LYS A 53 5.86 -29.00 7.03
CA LYS A 53 5.50 -30.27 6.36
C LYS A 53 4.88 -30.10 4.97
N SER A 54 4.14 -29.02 4.74
CA SER A 54 3.45 -28.78 3.49
C SER A 54 3.37 -27.29 3.21
N ARG A 55 3.62 -26.89 1.96
CA ARG A 55 3.56 -25.48 1.57
C ARG A 55 2.14 -24.91 1.63
N THR A 56 1.12 -25.76 1.47
CA THR A 56 -0.29 -25.34 1.63
C THR A 56 -0.63 -24.94 3.07
N SER A 57 0.11 -25.45 4.06
CA SER A 57 -0.16 -25.16 5.48
C SER A 57 0.04 -23.68 5.83
N PHE A 58 0.93 -22.96 5.12
CA PHE A 58 1.11 -21.51 5.24
C PHE A 58 0.42 -20.72 4.12
N GLY A 59 -0.32 -21.38 3.23
CA GLY A 59 -1.16 -20.74 2.23
C GLY A 59 -0.50 -20.44 0.89
N ILE A 60 0.51 -21.20 0.45
CA ILE A 60 1.12 -20.98 -0.89
C ILE A 60 0.09 -21.01 -2.04
N ASN A 61 -1.01 -21.76 -1.86
CA ASN A 61 -2.07 -21.95 -2.85
C ASN A 61 -3.32 -21.10 -2.57
N VAL A 62 -3.23 -20.11 -1.67
CA VAL A 62 -4.41 -19.38 -1.16
C VAL A 62 -5.12 -18.55 -2.23
N LEU A 63 -4.38 -18.12 -3.25
CA LEU A 63 -4.91 -17.26 -4.30
C LEU A 63 -5.66 -18.08 -5.36
N GLY A 64 -5.03 -19.14 -5.86
CA GLY A 64 -5.54 -19.88 -7.02
C GLY A 64 -5.30 -19.14 -8.33
N SER A 65 -5.71 -19.79 -9.42
CA SER A 65 -5.55 -19.26 -10.78
C SER A 65 -6.68 -18.29 -11.15
N PHE A 66 -6.37 -17.30 -11.98
CA PHE A 66 -7.35 -16.49 -12.68
C PHE A 66 -6.99 -16.38 -14.17
N CYS A 67 -7.95 -15.90 -14.96
CA CYS A 67 -7.80 -15.68 -16.39
C CYS A 67 -8.32 -14.30 -16.80
N VAL A 68 -7.73 -13.72 -17.84
CA VAL A 68 -8.17 -12.49 -18.49
C VAL A 68 -8.47 -12.78 -19.96
N GLU A 69 -9.66 -12.43 -20.42
CA GLU A 69 -10.04 -12.40 -21.84
C GLU A 69 -10.20 -10.94 -22.29
N ILE A 70 -9.58 -10.56 -23.41
CA ILE A 70 -9.69 -9.24 -24.01
C ILE A 70 -10.28 -9.39 -25.42
N GLU A 71 -11.46 -8.81 -25.64
CA GLU A 71 -12.15 -8.80 -26.94
C GLU A 71 -11.88 -7.48 -27.67
N SER A 72 -11.51 -7.54 -28.94
CA SER A 72 -11.37 -6.39 -29.83
C SER A 72 -12.65 -6.05 -30.58
N THR A 73 -12.73 -4.88 -31.21
CA THR A 73 -13.91 -4.42 -31.96
C THR A 73 -14.23 -5.24 -33.21
N ASP A 74 -13.28 -6.02 -33.73
CA ASP A 74 -13.46 -6.99 -34.82
C ASP A 74 -13.79 -8.41 -34.33
N GLY A 75 -13.97 -8.59 -33.02
CA GLY A 75 -14.40 -9.85 -32.40
C GLY A 75 -13.27 -10.86 -32.13
N LYS A 76 -12.00 -10.52 -32.38
CA LYS A 76 -10.88 -11.36 -31.92
C LYS A 76 -10.75 -11.29 -30.40
N LYS A 77 -10.24 -12.37 -29.80
CA LYS A 77 -10.13 -12.53 -28.36
C LYS A 77 -8.75 -13.01 -27.94
N GLY A 78 -8.02 -12.18 -27.20
CA GLY A 78 -6.81 -12.59 -26.49
C GLY A 78 -7.16 -13.19 -25.14
N PHE A 79 -6.38 -14.17 -24.69
CA PHE A 79 -6.61 -14.84 -23.41
C PHE A 79 -5.28 -15.18 -22.73
N ALA A 80 -5.19 -14.94 -21.43
CA ALA A 80 -4.07 -15.40 -20.62
C ALA A 80 -4.50 -15.84 -19.21
N THR A 81 -3.67 -16.67 -18.57
CA THR A 81 -3.84 -17.10 -17.18
C THR A 81 -2.62 -16.74 -16.34
N GLY A 82 -2.80 -16.71 -15.02
CA GLY A 82 -1.75 -16.58 -14.01
C GLY A 82 -2.31 -16.90 -12.62
N PHE A 83 -1.47 -16.84 -11.59
CA PHE A 83 -1.96 -16.86 -10.21
C PHE A 83 -2.51 -15.50 -9.79
N GLY A 84 -3.44 -15.49 -8.82
CA GLY A 84 -3.97 -14.26 -8.25
C GLY A 84 -5.45 -14.34 -7.88
N GLY A 85 -6.19 -15.27 -8.48
CA GLY A 85 -7.56 -15.63 -8.09
C GLY A 85 -8.54 -14.45 -7.98
N PRO A 86 -9.49 -14.50 -7.01
CA PRO A 86 -10.47 -13.44 -6.81
C PRO A 86 -9.92 -12.01 -6.66
N PRO A 87 -8.88 -11.72 -5.84
CA PRO A 87 -8.38 -10.36 -5.70
C PRO A 87 -7.72 -9.85 -6.99
N ALA A 88 -7.14 -10.72 -7.82
CA ALA A 88 -6.66 -10.34 -9.13
C ALA A 88 -7.81 -9.89 -10.05
N CYS A 89 -8.88 -10.69 -10.14
CA CYS A 89 -10.07 -10.31 -10.91
C CYS A 89 -10.66 -8.97 -10.45
N TRP A 90 -10.69 -8.71 -9.14
CA TRP A 90 -11.14 -7.44 -8.57
C TRP A 90 -10.28 -6.27 -9.07
N LEU A 91 -8.96 -6.40 -9.05
CA LEU A 91 -8.04 -5.35 -9.54
C LEU A 91 -8.19 -5.11 -11.05
N VAL A 92 -8.43 -6.15 -11.84
CA VAL A 92 -8.72 -5.99 -13.27
C VAL A 92 -9.98 -5.15 -13.45
N ALA A 93 -11.08 -5.53 -12.79
CA ALA A 93 -12.39 -4.89 -12.95
C ALA A 93 -12.40 -3.45 -12.44
N GLU A 94 -11.93 -3.23 -11.21
CA GLU A 94 -12.08 -1.97 -10.49
C GLU A 94 -11.01 -0.95 -10.83
N HIS A 95 -9.80 -1.41 -11.18
CA HIS A 95 -8.71 -0.51 -11.53
C HIS A 95 -8.36 -0.57 -13.01
N PHE A 96 -7.81 -1.68 -13.49
CA PHE A 96 -7.05 -1.68 -14.74
C PHE A 96 -7.91 -1.57 -16.00
N ASN A 97 -9.17 -2.01 -15.94
CA ASN A 97 -10.10 -1.97 -17.08
C ASN A 97 -10.23 -0.56 -17.70
N ARG A 98 -10.12 0.50 -16.88
CA ARG A 98 -10.22 1.90 -17.33
C ARG A 98 -9.16 2.32 -18.34
N PHE A 99 -8.02 1.64 -18.38
CA PHE A 99 -6.93 1.92 -19.32
C PHE A 99 -7.05 1.09 -20.61
N LEU A 100 -7.84 0.01 -20.58
CA LEU A 100 -7.93 -0.96 -21.66
C LEU A 100 -9.06 -0.61 -22.62
N ILE A 101 -10.26 -0.29 -22.13
CA ILE A 101 -11.44 -0.07 -22.98
C ILE A 101 -11.22 1.10 -23.95
N GLY A 102 -11.42 0.84 -25.24
CA GLY A 102 -11.25 1.81 -26.31
C GLY A 102 -9.79 2.01 -26.77
N ALA A 103 -8.81 1.46 -26.07
CA ALA A 103 -7.40 1.61 -26.42
C ALA A 103 -7.02 0.76 -27.65
N ASP A 104 -5.98 1.19 -28.37
CA ASP A 104 -5.35 0.37 -29.39
C ASP A 104 -4.47 -0.71 -28.70
N PRO A 105 -4.70 -2.01 -28.93
CA PRO A 105 -3.92 -3.06 -28.25
C PRO A 105 -2.44 -3.05 -28.64
N ARG A 106 -2.03 -2.32 -29.69
CA ARG A 106 -0.61 -2.16 -30.06
C ARG A 106 0.15 -1.23 -29.13
N ASP A 107 -0.56 -0.42 -28.34
CA ASP A 107 0.03 0.55 -27.41
C ASP A 107 0.51 -0.13 -26.11
N THR A 108 1.16 -1.29 -26.22
CA THR A 108 1.56 -2.15 -25.10
C THR A 108 2.43 -1.42 -24.08
N ASN A 109 3.37 -0.59 -24.55
CA ASN A 109 4.21 0.24 -23.68
C ASN A 109 3.39 1.27 -22.88
N LEU A 110 2.39 1.89 -23.50
CA LEU A 110 1.53 2.88 -22.84
C LEU A 110 0.62 2.20 -21.82
N LEU A 111 -0.04 1.10 -22.21
CA LEU A 111 -0.92 0.33 -21.34
C LEU A 111 -0.18 -0.17 -20.11
N PHE A 112 1.02 -0.74 -20.30
CA PHE A 112 1.87 -1.15 -19.19
C PHE A 112 2.24 0.03 -18.28
N ASP A 113 2.69 1.15 -18.84
CA ASP A 113 3.12 2.31 -18.04
C ASP A 113 1.96 2.90 -17.23
N GLN A 114 0.79 3.08 -17.85
CA GLN A 114 -0.41 3.56 -17.17
C GLN A 114 -0.83 2.64 -16.03
N MET A 115 -0.95 1.33 -16.27
CA MET A 115 -1.32 0.36 -15.23
C MET A 115 -0.28 0.31 -14.10
N TYR A 116 1.01 0.29 -14.44
CA TYR A 116 2.09 0.25 -13.45
C TYR A 116 2.13 1.52 -12.60
N ARG A 117 2.14 2.69 -13.22
CA ARG A 117 2.23 3.97 -12.50
C ARG A 117 0.96 4.27 -11.71
N ALA A 118 -0.21 3.96 -12.25
CA ALA A 118 -1.48 4.14 -11.54
C ALA A 118 -1.61 3.22 -10.33
N SER A 119 -1.03 2.02 -10.36
CA SER A 119 -1.02 1.10 -9.23
C SER A 119 0.19 1.25 -8.30
N MET A 120 1.11 2.17 -8.58
CA MET A 120 2.37 2.32 -7.85
C MET A 120 2.18 2.47 -6.33
N PHE A 121 1.09 3.09 -5.89
CA PHE A 121 0.81 3.34 -4.47
C PHE A 121 0.48 2.09 -3.65
N TYR A 122 0.08 0.98 -4.29
CA TYR A 122 -0.22 -0.30 -3.64
C TYR A 122 0.45 -1.51 -4.34
N GLY A 123 1.23 -1.27 -5.39
CA GLY A 123 1.92 -2.27 -6.19
C GLY A 123 3.44 -2.14 -6.12
N ARG A 124 4.07 -1.85 -7.26
CA ARG A 124 5.52 -1.98 -7.56
C ARG A 124 6.04 -3.42 -7.61
N LYS A 125 5.60 -4.29 -6.70
CA LYS A 125 5.95 -5.71 -6.60
C LYS A 125 4.71 -6.54 -6.25
N GLY A 126 4.81 -7.86 -6.33
CA GLY A 126 3.79 -8.79 -5.81
C GLY A 126 2.50 -8.83 -6.64
N LEU A 127 1.38 -9.09 -5.96
CA LEU A 127 0.09 -9.40 -6.59
C LEU A 127 -0.35 -8.39 -7.67
N PRO A 128 -0.28 -7.05 -7.47
CA PRO A 128 -0.70 -6.11 -8.52
C PRO A 128 0.11 -6.24 -9.82
N LEU A 129 1.40 -6.60 -9.73
CA LEU A 129 2.24 -6.81 -10.91
C LEU A 129 1.90 -8.12 -11.62
N ALA A 130 1.51 -9.16 -10.87
CA ALA A 130 0.98 -10.38 -11.48
C ALA A 130 -0.32 -10.10 -12.25
N VAL A 131 -1.19 -9.24 -11.74
CA VAL A 131 -2.40 -8.81 -12.47
C VAL A 131 -2.06 -8.10 -13.77
N ILE A 132 -1.15 -7.13 -13.72
CA ILE A 132 -0.68 -6.40 -14.91
C ILE A 132 -0.07 -7.37 -15.93
N SER A 133 0.71 -8.35 -15.46
CA SER A 133 1.37 -9.34 -16.30
C SER A 133 0.37 -10.17 -17.10
N VAL A 134 -0.69 -10.68 -16.45
CA VAL A 134 -1.71 -11.49 -17.14
C VAL A 134 -2.52 -10.64 -18.12
N ILE A 135 -2.82 -9.38 -17.79
CA ILE A 135 -3.43 -8.45 -18.75
C ILE A 135 -2.51 -8.26 -19.97
N ASP A 136 -1.22 -7.97 -19.75
CA ASP A 136 -0.24 -7.75 -20.81
C ASP A 136 -0.10 -8.97 -21.71
N LEU A 137 -0.05 -10.17 -21.13
CA LEU A 137 -0.05 -11.43 -21.87
C LEU A 137 -1.34 -11.60 -22.71
N ALA A 138 -2.52 -11.27 -22.17
CA ALA A 138 -3.75 -11.31 -22.94
C ALA A 138 -3.76 -10.30 -24.09
N VAL A 139 -3.15 -9.12 -23.91
CA VAL A 139 -2.96 -8.13 -24.99
C VAL A 139 -2.03 -8.68 -26.07
N TRP A 140 -0.89 -9.30 -25.72
CA TRP A 140 0.02 -9.92 -26.68
C TRP A 140 -0.61 -11.09 -27.45
N ASP A 141 -1.42 -11.90 -26.77
CA ASP A 141 -2.20 -12.96 -27.42
C ASP A 141 -3.22 -12.38 -28.41
N LEU A 142 -3.93 -11.31 -28.03
CA LEU A 142 -4.86 -10.59 -28.90
C LEU A 142 -4.13 -10.04 -30.15
N LEU A 143 -2.97 -9.40 -29.97
CA LEU A 143 -2.16 -8.88 -31.07
C LEU A 143 -1.78 -9.98 -32.07
N GLY A 144 -1.32 -11.14 -31.56
CA GLY A 144 -0.96 -12.26 -32.42
C GLY A 144 -2.16 -12.83 -33.17
N LYS A 145 -3.32 -12.89 -32.54
CA LYS A 145 -4.58 -13.33 -33.18
C LYS A 145 -5.14 -12.34 -34.19
N ILE A 146 -4.95 -11.03 -34.00
CA ILE A 146 -5.31 -10.01 -34.99
C ILE A 146 -4.37 -10.10 -36.19
N ARG A 147 -3.06 -10.22 -35.96
CA ARG A 147 -2.04 -10.30 -37.02
C ARG A 147 -1.93 -11.68 -37.68
N ASN A 148 -2.55 -12.70 -37.08
CA ASN A 148 -2.41 -14.10 -37.47
C ASN A 148 -0.94 -14.57 -37.42
N GLU A 149 -0.22 -14.14 -36.38
CA GLU A 149 1.19 -14.47 -36.16
C GLU A 149 1.39 -15.01 -34.73
N PRO A 150 2.33 -15.95 -34.52
CA PRO A 150 2.75 -16.34 -33.19
C PRO A 150 3.51 -15.21 -32.50
N VAL A 151 3.37 -15.08 -31.17
CA VAL A 151 3.97 -13.97 -30.41
C VAL A 151 5.48 -13.84 -30.64
N TYR A 152 6.21 -14.96 -30.78
CA TYR A 152 7.66 -14.91 -30.95
C TYR A 152 8.10 -14.19 -32.24
N LYS A 153 7.28 -14.23 -33.32
CA LYS A 153 7.54 -13.49 -34.56
C LYS A 153 7.38 -11.98 -34.38
N MET A 154 6.55 -11.55 -33.44
CA MET A 154 6.29 -10.14 -33.17
C MET A 154 7.33 -9.48 -32.25
N ILE A 155 8.20 -10.27 -31.60
CA ILE A 155 9.17 -9.79 -30.60
C ILE A 155 10.64 -10.06 -30.97
N GLY A 156 10.92 -10.31 -32.26
CA GLY A 156 12.28 -10.49 -32.78
C GLY A 156 12.48 -11.68 -33.71
N GLY A 157 11.48 -12.56 -33.83
CA GLY A 157 11.61 -13.80 -34.61
C GLY A 157 12.19 -14.93 -33.77
N ALA A 158 12.65 -15.99 -34.42
CA ALA A 158 13.32 -17.10 -33.72
C ALA A 158 14.83 -16.93 -33.85
N THR A 159 15.57 -17.06 -32.74
CA THR A 159 17.04 -17.07 -32.72
C THR A 159 17.60 -18.47 -32.60
N ARG A 160 16.74 -19.50 -32.67
CA ARG A 160 17.06 -20.93 -32.63
C ARG A 160 15.93 -21.73 -33.27
N ASP A 161 16.23 -22.92 -33.77
CA ASP A 161 15.21 -23.83 -34.33
C ASP A 161 14.63 -24.80 -33.29
N ARG A 162 15.32 -24.96 -32.17
CA ARG A 162 14.95 -25.89 -31.10
C ARG A 162 15.14 -25.25 -29.72
N LEU A 163 14.15 -25.42 -28.85
CA LEU A 163 14.17 -25.02 -27.46
C LEU A 163 14.49 -26.23 -26.57
N ASN A 164 15.63 -26.21 -25.87
CA ASN A 164 16.02 -27.28 -24.95
C ASN A 164 15.62 -26.94 -23.52
N PHE A 165 15.24 -27.96 -22.76
CA PHE A 165 14.73 -27.80 -21.40
C PHE A 165 15.57 -28.53 -20.36
N TYR A 166 15.67 -27.95 -19.18
CA TYR A 166 15.94 -28.71 -17.95
C TYR A 166 14.62 -28.93 -17.21
N CYS A 167 14.56 -29.95 -16.36
CA CYS A 167 13.36 -30.30 -15.61
C CYS A 167 13.53 -30.05 -14.12
N THR A 168 12.58 -29.35 -13.51
CA THR A 168 12.53 -29.08 -12.07
C THR A 168 11.58 -30.08 -11.40
N GLY A 169 12.10 -30.88 -10.48
CA GLY A 169 11.31 -31.90 -9.79
C GLY A 169 12.15 -32.86 -8.95
N PRO A 170 11.51 -33.75 -8.16
CA PRO A 170 12.19 -34.62 -7.21
C PRO A 170 12.92 -35.80 -7.88
N ALA A 171 12.66 -36.07 -9.17
CA ALA A 171 13.14 -37.25 -9.88
C ALA A 171 14.05 -36.89 -11.07
N PRO A 172 15.26 -36.34 -10.85
CA PRO A 172 16.15 -35.94 -11.95
C PRO A 172 16.64 -37.12 -12.79
N SER A 173 16.60 -38.36 -12.28
CA SER A 173 16.85 -39.55 -13.09
C SER A 173 15.75 -39.79 -14.13
N ALA A 174 14.49 -39.45 -13.83
CA ALA A 174 13.40 -39.48 -14.79
C ALA A 174 13.56 -38.38 -15.83
N ALA A 175 13.91 -37.16 -15.41
CA ALA A 175 14.25 -36.06 -16.31
C ALA A 175 15.35 -36.45 -17.32
N LYS A 176 16.44 -37.06 -16.84
CA LYS A 176 17.52 -37.57 -17.70
C LYS A 176 17.02 -38.59 -18.71
N ARG A 177 16.17 -39.55 -18.30
CA ARG A 177 15.59 -40.55 -19.21
C ARG A 177 14.64 -39.94 -20.25
N MET A 178 13.94 -38.86 -19.90
CA MET A 178 13.05 -38.12 -20.80
C MET A 178 13.80 -37.17 -21.75
N GLY A 179 15.13 -37.05 -21.64
CA GLY A 179 15.96 -36.28 -22.57
C GLY A 179 16.16 -34.81 -22.20
N PHE A 180 15.72 -34.38 -21.01
CA PHE A 180 16.06 -33.06 -20.48
C PHE A 180 17.58 -32.97 -20.28
N PHE A 181 18.17 -31.80 -20.52
CA PHE A 181 19.62 -31.66 -20.44
C PHE A 181 20.14 -31.60 -18.99
N GLY A 182 19.26 -31.34 -18.02
CA GLY A 182 19.61 -31.21 -16.60
C GLY A 182 18.39 -31.38 -15.70
N GLY A 183 18.63 -31.51 -14.39
CA GLY A 183 17.60 -31.61 -13.37
C GLY A 183 17.81 -30.59 -12.25
N LYS A 184 16.77 -29.85 -11.88
CA LYS A 184 16.76 -28.98 -10.69
C LYS A 184 15.94 -29.66 -9.59
N VAL A 185 16.53 -29.84 -8.41
CA VAL A 185 15.86 -30.43 -7.24
C VAL A 185 15.60 -29.38 -6.17
N ALA A 186 14.48 -29.50 -5.45
CA ALA A 186 14.18 -28.65 -4.32
C ALA A 186 14.97 -29.08 -3.08
N LEU A 187 15.62 -28.13 -2.41
CA LEU A 187 16.35 -28.36 -1.18
C LEU A 187 15.37 -28.73 -0.05
N PRO A 188 15.57 -29.82 0.70
CA PRO A 188 14.57 -30.25 1.67
C PRO A 188 14.60 -29.54 3.02
N TYR A 189 15.76 -29.08 3.50
CA TYR A 189 15.91 -28.49 4.84
C TYR A 189 16.36 -27.04 4.77
N SER A 190 15.71 -26.16 5.55
CA SER A 190 16.02 -24.72 5.59
C SER A 190 17.17 -24.38 6.53
N ALA A 191 17.63 -23.12 6.50
CA ALA A 191 18.66 -22.65 7.43
C ALA A 191 18.25 -22.78 8.92
N ALA A 192 16.95 -22.67 9.22
CA ALA A 192 16.42 -22.78 10.58
C ALA A 192 16.52 -24.19 11.18
N GLU A 193 16.76 -25.23 10.36
CA GLU A 193 16.97 -26.62 10.81
C GLU A 193 18.45 -26.89 11.16
N GLY A 194 19.31 -25.86 11.12
CA GLY A 194 20.68 -25.85 11.62
C GLY A 194 21.60 -26.87 10.96
N PHE A 195 22.65 -27.27 11.69
CA PHE A 195 23.66 -28.22 11.21
C PHE A 195 23.07 -29.58 10.84
N GLU A 196 22.02 -30.02 11.54
CA GLU A 196 21.37 -31.29 11.23
C GLU A 196 20.64 -31.25 9.90
N GLY A 197 19.88 -30.17 9.63
CA GLY A 197 19.28 -29.94 8.32
C GLY A 197 20.34 -29.88 7.21
N MET A 198 21.47 -29.22 7.46
CA MET A 198 22.57 -29.13 6.50
C MET A 198 23.17 -30.49 6.16
N ARG A 199 23.45 -31.34 7.16
CA ARG A 199 23.96 -32.70 6.92
C ARG A 199 23.00 -33.51 6.05
N LYS A 200 21.70 -33.42 6.33
CA LYS A 200 20.65 -34.11 5.56
C LYS A 200 20.51 -33.56 4.14
N ASN A 201 20.68 -32.27 3.93
CA ASN A 201 20.75 -31.68 2.59
C ASN A 201 21.95 -32.22 1.79
N ILE A 202 23.14 -32.29 2.41
CA ILE A 202 24.35 -32.82 1.75
C ILE A 202 24.15 -34.29 1.38
N GLU A 203 23.61 -35.10 2.30
CA GLU A 203 23.28 -36.51 2.03
C GLU A 203 22.26 -36.65 0.88
N TYR A 204 21.19 -35.86 0.92
CA TYR A 204 20.18 -35.82 -0.14
C TYR A 204 20.81 -35.50 -1.52
N LEU A 205 21.59 -34.43 -1.61
CA LEU A 205 22.24 -34.03 -2.86
C LEU A 205 23.26 -35.06 -3.34
N THR A 206 23.96 -35.73 -2.42
CA THR A 206 24.89 -36.82 -2.74
C THR A 206 24.15 -37.98 -3.38
N GLN A 207 23.06 -38.44 -2.78
CA GLN A 207 22.23 -39.53 -3.33
C GLN A 207 21.66 -39.17 -4.71
N ILE A 208 21.21 -37.92 -4.89
CA ILE A 208 20.72 -37.44 -6.18
C ILE A 208 21.84 -37.45 -7.22
N ARG A 209 23.02 -36.92 -6.92
CA ARG A 209 24.19 -36.92 -7.80
C ARG A 209 24.56 -38.35 -8.22
N GLU A 210 24.62 -39.29 -7.27
CA GLU A 210 24.88 -40.70 -7.55
C GLU A 210 23.84 -41.30 -8.52
N SER A 211 22.56 -40.94 -8.35
CA SER A 211 21.47 -41.46 -9.20
C SER A 211 21.51 -40.99 -10.66
N VAL A 212 22.14 -39.84 -10.94
CA VAL A 212 22.21 -39.25 -12.29
C VAL A 212 23.61 -39.33 -12.93
N GLY A 213 24.62 -39.74 -12.16
CA GLY A 213 26.02 -39.80 -12.58
C GLY A 213 26.73 -38.44 -12.52
N PRO A 214 28.04 -38.42 -12.80
CA PRO A 214 28.88 -37.24 -12.58
C PRO A 214 28.61 -36.07 -13.54
N ASP A 215 28.18 -36.37 -14.77
CA ASP A 215 28.13 -35.38 -15.85
C ASP A 215 26.78 -34.70 -16.04
N PHE A 216 25.69 -35.29 -15.53
CA PHE A 216 24.35 -34.72 -15.71
C PHE A 216 24.24 -33.42 -14.91
N PRO A 217 23.95 -32.27 -15.54
CA PRO A 217 23.74 -31.01 -14.82
C PRO A 217 22.69 -31.15 -13.73
N LEU A 218 23.09 -30.85 -12.50
CA LEU A 218 22.24 -30.87 -11.32
C LEU A 218 22.21 -29.48 -10.70
N MET A 219 21.02 -28.96 -10.49
CA MET A 219 20.77 -27.65 -9.92
C MET A 219 20.00 -27.79 -8.61
N VAL A 220 20.11 -26.81 -7.73
CA VAL A 220 19.45 -26.85 -6.41
C VAL A 220 18.62 -25.59 -6.21
N ASP A 221 17.31 -25.79 -6.09
CA ASP A 221 16.33 -24.75 -5.77
C ASP A 221 16.17 -24.63 -4.25
N CYS A 222 16.31 -23.42 -3.72
CA CYS A 222 16.25 -23.17 -2.28
C CYS A 222 15.02 -22.39 -1.83
N TRP A 223 14.14 -21.98 -2.76
CA TRP A 223 12.92 -21.20 -2.53
C TRP A 223 13.03 -20.18 -1.39
N MET A 224 13.95 -19.21 -1.55
CA MET A 224 14.22 -18.09 -0.64
C MET A 224 14.44 -18.44 0.84
N SER A 225 14.83 -19.67 1.15
CA SER A 225 14.78 -20.22 2.52
C SER A 225 16.10 -20.18 3.32
N LEU A 226 17.20 -19.74 2.70
CA LEU A 226 18.52 -19.73 3.34
C LEU A 226 18.97 -18.32 3.69
N THR A 227 20.15 -18.25 4.29
CA THR A 227 20.84 -17.02 4.68
C THR A 227 22.25 -17.04 4.15
N VAL A 228 22.89 -15.88 4.02
CA VAL A 228 24.27 -15.76 3.50
C VAL A 228 25.25 -16.75 4.17
N PRO A 229 25.34 -16.86 5.51
CA PRO A 229 26.28 -17.81 6.13
C PRO A 229 25.96 -19.28 5.81
N TYR A 230 24.69 -19.66 5.85
CA TYR A 230 24.27 -21.04 5.59
C TYR A 230 24.54 -21.43 4.12
N THR A 231 24.22 -20.53 3.18
CA THR A 231 24.47 -20.74 1.75
C THR A 231 25.96 -20.89 1.47
N ILE A 232 26.82 -20.07 2.08
CA ILE A 232 28.27 -20.20 1.94
C ILE A 232 28.74 -21.57 2.44
N GLU A 233 28.28 -22.02 3.61
CA GLU A 233 28.73 -23.26 4.20
C GLU A 233 28.26 -24.49 3.41
N ILE A 234 26.99 -24.55 2.99
CA ILE A 234 26.48 -25.68 2.23
C ILE A 234 27.08 -25.75 0.83
N ALA A 235 27.28 -24.61 0.15
CA ALA A 235 27.92 -24.56 -1.15
C ALA A 235 29.37 -25.04 -1.09
N GLU A 236 30.12 -24.69 -0.04
CA GLU A 236 31.48 -25.20 0.20
C GLU A 236 31.48 -26.72 0.37
N LYS A 237 30.63 -27.23 1.26
CA LYS A 237 30.57 -28.67 1.56
C LYS A 237 30.10 -29.49 0.36
N CYS A 238 29.28 -28.93 -0.52
CA CYS A 238 28.78 -29.60 -1.72
C CYS A 238 29.64 -29.41 -2.98
N LYS A 239 30.83 -28.78 -2.91
CA LYS A 239 31.72 -28.59 -4.09
C LYS A 239 32.01 -29.89 -4.84
N HIS A 240 32.23 -30.98 -4.11
CA HIS A 240 32.49 -32.31 -4.67
C HIS A 240 31.33 -32.90 -5.49
N LEU A 241 30.12 -32.36 -5.35
CA LEU A 241 28.92 -32.80 -6.08
C LEU A 241 28.77 -32.12 -7.44
N ASN A 242 29.62 -31.14 -7.77
CA ASN A 242 29.58 -30.39 -9.03
C ASN A 242 28.16 -29.87 -9.35
N ILE A 243 27.53 -29.18 -8.38
CA ILE A 243 26.25 -28.51 -8.58
C ILE A 243 26.43 -27.41 -9.63
N ASN A 244 25.57 -27.39 -10.65
CA ASN A 244 25.66 -26.47 -11.77
C ASN A 244 25.34 -25.03 -11.35
N TRP A 245 24.25 -24.84 -10.58
CA TRP A 245 23.93 -23.58 -9.90
C TRP A 245 23.07 -23.79 -8.65
N TRP A 246 23.09 -22.79 -7.77
CA TRP A 246 22.21 -22.65 -6.61
C TRP A 246 21.21 -21.53 -6.86
N GLU A 247 19.93 -21.84 -6.75
CA GLU A 247 18.83 -20.98 -7.13
C GLU A 247 18.06 -20.47 -5.92
N GLU A 248 17.76 -19.17 -5.96
CA GLU A 248 16.96 -18.43 -4.97
C GLU A 248 17.34 -18.77 -3.53
N THR A 249 18.64 -18.74 -3.25
CA THR A 249 19.16 -19.10 -1.92
C THR A 249 18.73 -18.13 -0.84
N LEU A 250 18.54 -16.85 -1.17
CA LEU A 250 18.24 -15.78 -0.24
C LEU A 250 16.83 -15.24 -0.46
N SER A 251 16.31 -14.53 0.53
CA SER A 251 15.10 -13.72 0.37
C SER A 251 15.26 -12.72 -0.80
N PRO A 252 14.21 -12.48 -1.61
CA PRO A 252 14.24 -11.48 -2.68
C PRO A 252 14.55 -10.06 -2.21
N ASP A 253 14.36 -9.77 -0.91
CA ASP A 253 14.70 -8.46 -0.33
C ASP A 253 16.23 -8.29 -0.10
N ASP A 254 16.99 -9.39 -0.01
CA ASP A 254 18.44 -9.36 0.20
C ASP A 254 19.21 -9.39 -1.13
N PHE A 255 19.07 -8.32 -1.91
CA PHE A 255 19.84 -8.11 -3.14
C PHE A 255 21.35 -8.18 -2.86
N ASP A 256 21.78 -7.48 -1.81
CA ASP A 256 23.18 -7.22 -1.50
C ASP A 256 23.91 -8.47 -1.00
N GLY A 257 23.20 -9.43 -0.40
CA GLY A 257 23.74 -10.70 0.07
C GLY A 257 24.43 -11.52 -1.03
N HIS A 258 23.99 -11.40 -2.29
CA HIS A 258 24.61 -12.11 -3.42
C HIS A 258 26.07 -11.71 -3.65
N ALA A 259 26.46 -10.46 -3.35
CA ALA A 259 27.85 -10.03 -3.42
C ALA A 259 28.71 -10.76 -2.37
N LEU A 260 28.15 -11.06 -1.20
CA LEU A 260 28.82 -11.82 -0.14
C LEU A 260 28.98 -13.29 -0.56
N LEU A 261 27.95 -13.88 -1.19
CA LEU A 261 28.01 -15.23 -1.74
C LEU A 261 29.11 -15.36 -2.80
N LYS A 262 29.15 -14.44 -3.76
CA LYS A 262 30.19 -14.41 -4.81
C LYS A 262 31.58 -14.14 -4.27
N ARG A 263 31.72 -13.34 -3.21
CA ARG A 263 33.02 -13.14 -2.55
C ARG A 263 33.55 -14.44 -1.94
N ALA A 264 32.69 -15.25 -1.32
CA ALA A 264 33.08 -16.53 -0.75
C ALA A 264 33.30 -17.60 -1.82
N HIS A 265 32.42 -17.65 -2.84
CA HIS A 265 32.42 -18.66 -3.90
C HIS A 265 32.37 -18.03 -5.29
N PRO A 266 33.46 -17.39 -5.76
CA PRO A 266 33.46 -16.67 -7.04
C PRO A 266 33.30 -17.59 -8.26
N THR A 267 33.57 -18.90 -8.10
CA THR A 267 33.48 -19.90 -9.17
C THR A 267 32.16 -20.68 -9.18
N ILE A 268 31.28 -20.48 -8.20
CA ILE A 268 29.97 -21.14 -8.12
C ILE A 268 28.93 -20.23 -8.77
N LYS A 269 27.98 -20.82 -9.50
CA LYS A 269 26.86 -20.07 -10.07
C LYS A 269 25.73 -19.89 -9.07
N PHE A 270 25.22 -18.67 -8.97
CA PHE A 270 24.04 -18.31 -8.20
C PHE A 270 23.01 -17.65 -9.13
N THR A 271 21.74 -17.99 -8.94
CA THR A 271 20.64 -17.52 -9.77
C THR A 271 19.46 -17.11 -8.89
N THR A 272 18.64 -16.17 -9.35
CA THR A 272 17.42 -15.73 -8.66
C THR A 272 16.53 -14.91 -9.61
N GLY A 273 15.34 -14.56 -9.16
CA GLY A 273 14.49 -13.54 -9.79
C GLY A 273 13.03 -13.93 -9.98
N GLU A 274 12.62 -15.15 -9.64
CA GLU A 274 11.21 -15.55 -9.82
C GLU A 274 10.28 -14.64 -9.00
N HIS A 275 10.66 -14.29 -7.76
CA HIS A 275 9.95 -13.33 -6.91
C HIS A 275 10.45 -11.89 -7.05
N GLU A 276 11.05 -11.51 -8.18
CA GLU A 276 11.41 -10.13 -8.50
C GLU A 276 10.55 -9.56 -9.64
N TYR A 277 10.34 -8.25 -9.62
CA TYR A 277 9.37 -7.53 -10.44
C TYR A 277 9.99 -6.29 -11.06
N THR A 278 9.55 -5.96 -12.27
CA THR A 278 9.87 -4.75 -13.03
C THR A 278 11.34 -4.62 -13.43
N ARG A 279 11.60 -3.80 -14.45
CA ARG A 279 12.96 -3.39 -14.84
C ARG A 279 13.74 -2.71 -13.70
N TYR A 280 13.07 -2.11 -12.72
CA TYR A 280 13.73 -1.45 -11.60
C TYR A 280 14.29 -2.45 -10.59
N GLY A 281 13.52 -3.51 -10.30
CA GLY A 281 13.97 -4.62 -9.45
C GLY A 281 15.11 -5.40 -10.09
N PHE A 282 14.92 -5.83 -11.34
CA PHE A 282 15.96 -6.58 -12.07
C PHE A 282 17.24 -5.78 -12.31
N ARG A 283 17.18 -4.44 -12.43
CA ARG A 283 18.38 -3.60 -12.49
C ARG A 283 19.29 -3.85 -11.29
N LYS A 284 18.74 -4.00 -10.08
CA LYS A 284 19.52 -4.27 -8.86
C LYS A 284 20.21 -5.64 -8.89
N LEU A 285 19.62 -6.63 -9.56
CA LEU A 285 20.22 -7.97 -9.75
C LEU A 285 21.31 -7.98 -10.83
N ILE A 286 21.20 -7.10 -11.83
CA ILE A 286 22.19 -6.93 -12.91
C ILE A 286 23.43 -6.16 -12.40
N GLU A 287 23.20 -5.12 -11.60
CA GLU A 287 24.26 -4.30 -10.98
C GLU A 287 25.26 -5.19 -10.22
N GLY A 288 26.55 -5.08 -10.55
CA GLY A 288 27.62 -5.86 -9.93
C GLY A 288 27.79 -7.29 -10.47
N ARG A 289 26.90 -7.79 -11.33
CA ARG A 289 26.99 -9.12 -12.00
C ARG A 289 27.24 -10.27 -11.02
N ASN A 290 26.61 -10.21 -9.83
CA ASN A 290 26.77 -11.23 -8.79
C ASN A 290 25.87 -12.46 -9.01
N LEU A 291 24.99 -12.40 -10.00
CA LEU A 291 24.08 -13.47 -10.40
C LEU A 291 24.40 -13.88 -11.83
N ASP A 292 24.50 -15.18 -12.06
CA ASP A 292 24.93 -15.75 -13.34
C ASP A 292 23.76 -15.91 -14.32
N ILE A 293 22.53 -16.01 -13.81
CA ILE A 293 21.29 -16.14 -14.59
C ILE A 293 20.17 -15.41 -13.83
N LEU A 294 19.33 -14.67 -14.56
CA LEU A 294 18.11 -14.05 -14.02
C LEU A 294 16.88 -14.86 -14.41
N GLN A 295 15.96 -15.06 -13.48
CA GLN A 295 14.84 -16.01 -13.64
C GLN A 295 13.46 -15.40 -13.39
N PRO A 296 13.08 -14.31 -14.08
CA PRO A 296 11.74 -13.73 -13.95
C PRO A 296 10.63 -14.72 -14.32
N ASP A 297 9.52 -14.73 -13.60
CA ASP A 297 8.28 -15.33 -14.09
C ASP A 297 7.51 -14.31 -14.94
N VAL A 298 7.19 -14.64 -16.19
CA VAL A 298 6.52 -13.73 -17.14
C VAL A 298 5.09 -13.37 -16.73
N MET A 299 4.41 -14.23 -15.97
CA MET A 299 3.09 -13.98 -15.40
C MET A 299 3.15 -13.14 -14.12
N TRP A 300 4.34 -12.86 -13.57
CA TRP A 300 4.48 -12.16 -12.30
C TRP A 300 5.20 -10.82 -12.42
N LEU A 301 6.33 -10.75 -13.14
CA LEU A 301 7.23 -9.59 -13.08
C LEU A 301 6.66 -8.27 -13.60
N GLY A 302 5.62 -8.33 -14.44
CA GLY A 302 5.07 -7.21 -15.21
C GLY A 302 4.63 -7.55 -16.65
N GLY A 303 4.72 -8.81 -17.08
CA GLY A 303 4.31 -9.25 -18.42
C GLY A 303 5.44 -9.26 -19.45
N LEU A 304 5.12 -9.66 -20.67
CA LEU A 304 6.06 -9.76 -21.78
C LEU A 304 6.63 -8.38 -22.17
N THR A 305 5.81 -7.32 -22.12
CA THR A 305 6.24 -5.94 -22.41
C THR A 305 7.36 -5.47 -21.49
N GLU A 306 7.31 -5.86 -20.21
CA GLU A 306 8.34 -5.51 -19.24
C GLU A 306 9.52 -6.49 -19.28
N LEU A 307 9.27 -7.79 -19.52
CA LEU A 307 10.29 -8.80 -19.69
C LEU A 307 11.25 -8.50 -20.85
N LEU A 308 10.75 -7.98 -21.97
CA LEU A 308 11.60 -7.53 -23.08
C LEU A 308 12.59 -6.43 -22.65
N LYS A 309 12.18 -5.54 -21.74
CA LYS A 309 13.07 -4.48 -21.20
C LYS A 309 14.09 -5.04 -20.22
N VAL A 310 13.67 -5.95 -19.34
CA VAL A 310 14.58 -6.68 -18.43
C VAL A 310 15.63 -7.46 -19.22
N SER A 311 15.19 -8.16 -20.27
CA SER A 311 16.09 -8.91 -21.16
C SER A 311 17.10 -8.01 -21.85
N ALA A 312 16.66 -6.88 -22.39
CA ALA A 312 17.55 -5.91 -23.03
C ALA A 312 18.59 -5.34 -22.05
N GLN A 313 18.20 -5.06 -20.80
CA GLN A 313 19.14 -4.63 -19.76
C GLN A 313 20.16 -5.73 -19.43
N ALA A 314 19.72 -6.98 -19.26
CA ALA A 314 20.60 -8.11 -18.96
C ALA A 314 21.56 -8.43 -20.13
N ALA A 315 21.06 -8.34 -21.36
CA ALA A 315 21.84 -8.56 -22.58
C ALA A 315 23.00 -7.55 -22.72
N ALA A 316 22.85 -6.31 -22.24
CA ALA A 316 23.94 -5.34 -22.21
C ALA A 316 25.13 -5.74 -21.29
N TYR A 317 24.94 -6.74 -20.43
CA TYR A 317 25.94 -7.28 -19.51
C TYR A 317 26.27 -8.76 -19.78
N ASP A 318 25.79 -9.31 -20.90
CA ASP A 318 25.91 -10.72 -21.26
C ASP A 318 25.33 -11.67 -20.20
N ILE A 319 24.31 -11.22 -19.45
CA ILE A 319 23.65 -12.05 -18.43
C ILE A 319 22.48 -12.81 -19.08
N PRO A 320 22.47 -14.14 -19.00
CA PRO A 320 21.34 -14.94 -19.45
C PRO A 320 20.05 -14.65 -18.68
N VAL A 321 18.93 -14.63 -19.40
CA VAL A 321 17.58 -14.60 -18.82
C VAL A 321 16.89 -15.92 -19.14
N VAL A 322 16.63 -16.72 -18.11
CA VAL A 322 15.96 -18.01 -18.21
C VAL A 322 14.71 -17.95 -17.33
N PRO A 323 13.55 -17.57 -17.90
CA PRO A 323 12.33 -17.38 -17.12
C PRO A 323 11.94 -18.62 -16.30
N HIS A 324 11.40 -18.39 -15.11
CA HIS A 324 10.70 -19.41 -14.35
C HIS A 324 9.59 -20.05 -15.21
N ALA A 325 9.30 -21.34 -15.03
CA ALA A 325 8.50 -22.15 -15.94
C ALA A 325 7.06 -21.66 -16.16
N SER A 326 6.84 -20.75 -17.11
CA SER A 326 5.52 -20.16 -17.41
C SER A 326 4.90 -20.65 -18.73
N GLY A 327 5.13 -21.92 -19.10
CA GLY A 327 4.53 -22.53 -20.29
C GLY A 327 4.80 -21.73 -21.59
N PRO A 328 3.89 -21.76 -22.58
CA PRO A 328 4.04 -21.02 -23.83
C PRO A 328 4.32 -19.53 -23.72
N TYR A 329 3.92 -18.87 -22.61
CA TYR A 329 4.28 -17.47 -22.37
C TYR A 329 5.80 -17.27 -22.32
N SER A 330 6.49 -18.15 -21.59
CA SER A 330 7.96 -18.18 -21.54
C SER A 330 8.58 -18.73 -22.82
N TYR A 331 7.97 -19.72 -23.48
CA TYR A 331 8.55 -20.37 -24.66
C TYR A 331 8.69 -19.37 -25.81
N HIS A 332 7.63 -18.59 -26.10
CA HIS A 332 7.66 -17.57 -27.15
C HIS A 332 8.71 -16.50 -26.89
N PHE A 333 8.90 -16.11 -25.62
CA PHE A 333 9.97 -15.19 -25.25
C PHE A 333 11.34 -15.83 -25.47
N VAL A 334 11.63 -16.98 -24.86
CA VAL A 334 12.97 -17.59 -24.89
C VAL A 334 13.42 -17.89 -26.31
N VAL A 335 12.55 -18.40 -27.18
CA VAL A 335 12.91 -18.71 -28.57
C VAL A 335 13.33 -17.47 -29.38
N SER A 336 12.96 -16.28 -28.93
CA SER A 336 13.20 -15.01 -29.64
C SER A 336 14.41 -14.22 -29.16
N GLN A 337 14.91 -14.49 -27.95
CA GLN A 337 16.02 -13.72 -27.37
C GLN A 337 17.35 -14.47 -27.49
N THR A 338 18.44 -13.74 -27.76
CA THR A 338 19.79 -14.33 -27.90
C THR A 338 20.43 -14.65 -26.56
N ASN A 339 20.08 -13.94 -25.48
CA ASN A 339 20.54 -14.19 -24.12
C ASN A 339 19.62 -15.14 -23.33
N SER A 340 18.73 -15.89 -23.97
CA SER A 340 17.88 -16.91 -23.31
C SER A 340 18.23 -18.31 -23.84
N PRO A 341 19.29 -18.96 -23.34
CA PRO A 341 19.88 -20.13 -24.00
C PRO A 341 19.03 -21.40 -23.94
N PHE A 342 18.19 -21.55 -22.90
CA PHE A 342 17.36 -22.72 -22.64
C PHE A 342 16.14 -22.32 -21.78
N GLN A 343 15.25 -23.27 -21.52
CA GLN A 343 14.01 -23.05 -20.75
C GLN A 343 13.88 -24.02 -19.58
N GLU A 344 13.19 -23.59 -18.53
CA GLU A 344 12.75 -24.45 -17.43
C GLU A 344 11.44 -25.18 -17.78
N TYR A 345 11.35 -26.46 -17.41
CA TYR A 345 10.08 -27.17 -17.28
C TYR A 345 9.85 -27.60 -15.83
N LEU A 346 8.75 -27.16 -15.23
CA LEU A 346 8.37 -27.61 -13.89
C LEU A 346 7.60 -28.93 -13.99
N ALA A 347 8.15 -30.01 -13.42
CA ALA A 347 7.49 -31.31 -13.42
C ALA A 347 6.19 -31.24 -12.63
N ASN A 348 5.07 -31.29 -13.32
CA ASN A 348 3.73 -31.17 -12.77
C ASN A 348 3.00 -32.52 -12.69
N SER A 349 3.71 -33.63 -12.91
CA SER A 349 3.24 -34.93 -12.43
C SER A 349 3.42 -34.99 -10.90
N PRO A 350 2.47 -35.58 -10.15
CA PRO A 350 2.55 -35.62 -8.68
C PRO A 350 3.86 -36.20 -8.12
N ASP A 351 4.48 -37.14 -8.82
CA ASP A 351 5.73 -37.81 -8.46
C ASP A 351 6.97 -37.24 -9.17
N GLY A 352 6.80 -36.27 -10.08
CA GLY A 352 7.86 -35.69 -10.90
C GLY A 352 8.49 -36.64 -11.94
N GLN A 353 7.85 -37.77 -12.26
CA GLN A 353 8.41 -38.77 -13.18
C GLN A 353 7.89 -38.69 -14.62
N SER A 354 6.91 -37.84 -14.90
CA SER A 354 6.39 -37.59 -16.24
C SER A 354 6.15 -36.10 -16.50
N VAL A 355 5.91 -35.76 -17.76
CA VAL A 355 5.55 -34.40 -18.18
C VAL A 355 4.03 -34.33 -18.41
N LEU A 356 3.37 -33.34 -17.84
CA LEU A 356 1.95 -33.03 -18.05
C LEU A 356 1.83 -31.54 -18.43
N PRO A 357 0.72 -31.03 -19.01
CA PRO A 357 0.59 -29.61 -19.35
C PRO A 357 0.75 -28.69 -18.13
N VAL A 358 1.60 -27.67 -18.18
CA VAL A 358 1.88 -26.74 -17.07
C VAL A 358 0.60 -26.13 -16.52
N PHE A 359 -0.34 -25.77 -17.39
CA PHE A 359 -1.64 -25.18 -17.01
C PHE A 359 -2.76 -26.22 -16.86
N GLY A 360 -2.41 -27.50 -16.75
CA GLY A 360 -3.33 -28.60 -16.56
C GLY A 360 -4.33 -28.76 -17.70
N ASN A 361 -5.62 -28.83 -17.36
CA ASN A 361 -6.68 -28.99 -18.35
C ASN A 361 -7.28 -27.66 -18.85
N LEU A 362 -6.67 -26.51 -18.53
CA LEU A 362 -7.17 -25.20 -18.98
C LEU A 362 -7.11 -25.05 -20.50
N PHE A 363 -6.10 -25.63 -21.15
CA PHE A 363 -5.90 -25.57 -22.59
C PHE A 363 -5.91 -26.97 -23.20
N LEU A 364 -6.39 -27.09 -24.44
CA LEU A 364 -6.48 -28.38 -25.15
C LEU A 364 -5.16 -28.80 -25.80
N ASN A 365 -4.27 -27.85 -26.07
CA ASN A 365 -3.20 -28.00 -27.05
C ASN A 365 -1.86 -27.41 -26.58
N GLU A 366 -1.63 -27.36 -25.26
CA GLU A 366 -0.36 -26.87 -24.70
C GLU A 366 0.81 -27.76 -25.18
N PRO A 367 1.87 -27.19 -25.79
CA PRO A 367 3.03 -27.96 -26.22
C PRO A 367 3.90 -28.37 -25.01
N ILE A 368 4.25 -29.66 -24.95
CA ILE A 368 4.96 -30.28 -23.82
C ILE A 368 6.27 -30.91 -24.31
N PRO A 369 7.41 -30.70 -23.62
CA PRO A 369 8.72 -31.23 -24.01
C PRO A 369 8.90 -32.69 -23.55
N GLU A 370 8.12 -33.64 -24.11
CA GLU A 370 8.21 -35.07 -23.80
C GLU A 370 9.61 -35.68 -24.02
N LYS A 371 10.40 -35.05 -24.89
CA LYS A 371 11.78 -35.44 -25.25
C LYS A 371 12.84 -34.50 -24.67
N GLY A 372 12.46 -33.64 -23.72
CA GLY A 372 13.33 -32.60 -23.15
C GLY A 372 13.59 -31.40 -24.07
N TYR A 373 12.87 -31.30 -25.20
CA TYR A 373 12.94 -30.19 -26.13
C TYR A 373 11.61 -29.96 -26.85
N LEU A 374 11.48 -28.78 -27.46
CA LEU A 374 10.46 -28.45 -28.46
C LEU A 374 11.13 -27.94 -29.73
N ASP A 375 10.69 -28.39 -30.90
CA ASP A 375 11.01 -27.74 -32.17
C ASP A 375 10.20 -26.44 -32.26
N VAL A 376 10.81 -25.32 -32.67
CA VAL A 376 10.14 -24.01 -32.61
C VAL A 376 8.88 -23.95 -33.47
N SER A 377 8.79 -24.76 -34.53
CA SER A 377 7.59 -24.86 -35.38
C SER A 377 6.33 -25.29 -34.64
N VAL A 378 6.43 -25.94 -33.47
CA VAL A 378 5.24 -26.27 -32.65
C VAL A 378 4.54 -25.02 -32.12
N LEU A 379 5.25 -23.88 -32.09
CA LEU A 379 4.74 -22.57 -31.66
C LEU A 379 4.13 -21.77 -32.82
N ASP A 380 4.07 -22.31 -34.05
CA ASP A 380 3.54 -21.63 -35.25
C ASP A 380 2.00 -21.58 -35.25
N LYS A 381 1.44 -20.93 -34.24
CA LYS A 381 0.00 -20.67 -34.09
C LYS A 381 -0.20 -19.20 -33.66
N PRO A 382 -1.29 -18.54 -34.09
CA PRO A 382 -1.56 -17.15 -33.71
C PRO A 382 -1.57 -16.93 -32.19
N GLY A 383 -1.02 -15.80 -31.75
CA GLY A 383 -0.93 -15.49 -30.32
C GLY A 383 0.08 -16.38 -29.60
N PHE A 384 -0.26 -16.85 -28.40
CA PHE A 384 0.51 -17.88 -27.69
C PHE A 384 0.13 -19.30 -28.12
N GLY A 385 -0.74 -19.46 -29.11
CA GLY A 385 -1.11 -20.75 -29.68
C GLY A 385 -1.95 -21.65 -28.77
N LEU A 386 -2.40 -21.13 -27.63
CA LEU A 386 -3.18 -21.84 -26.61
C LEU A 386 -4.68 -21.73 -26.90
N GLU A 387 -5.34 -22.89 -26.97
CA GLU A 387 -6.78 -23.02 -27.16
C GLU A 387 -7.46 -23.37 -25.85
N VAL A 388 -8.28 -22.45 -25.33
CA VAL A 388 -9.02 -22.64 -24.07
C VAL A 388 -9.93 -23.86 -24.20
N ASN A 389 -9.84 -24.77 -23.24
CA ASN A 389 -10.72 -25.92 -23.15
C ASN A 389 -12.15 -25.46 -22.83
N PRO A 390 -13.15 -25.74 -23.68
CA PRO A 390 -14.54 -25.37 -23.42
C PRO A 390 -15.13 -26.01 -22.16
N SER A 391 -14.52 -27.11 -21.69
CA SER A 391 -14.87 -27.80 -20.45
C SER A 391 -14.04 -27.35 -19.25
N ALA A 392 -13.15 -26.36 -19.40
CA ALA A 392 -12.44 -25.76 -18.27
C ALA A 392 -13.45 -25.11 -17.31
N PRO A 393 -13.32 -25.32 -15.99
CA PRO A 393 -14.31 -24.86 -15.02
C PRO A 393 -14.09 -23.37 -14.68
N LEU A 394 -14.30 -22.51 -15.69
CA LEU A 394 -14.18 -21.06 -15.57
C LEU A 394 -15.43 -20.49 -14.90
N ILE A 395 -15.24 -19.84 -13.75
CA ILE A 395 -16.29 -19.07 -13.08
C ILE A 395 -16.10 -17.61 -13.48
N ASP A 396 -17.11 -17.01 -14.12
CA ASP A 396 -17.11 -15.59 -14.44
C ASP A 396 -17.00 -14.77 -13.15
N ALA A 397 -15.91 -14.01 -13.05
CA ALA A 397 -15.63 -13.24 -11.84
C ALA A 397 -16.64 -12.11 -11.64
N ALA A 398 -17.36 -11.65 -12.67
CA ALA A 398 -18.44 -10.68 -12.49
C ALA A 398 -19.52 -11.16 -11.50
N GLY A 399 -19.71 -12.48 -11.36
CA GLY A 399 -20.62 -13.06 -10.36
C GLY A 399 -20.03 -13.15 -8.94
N ILE A 400 -18.70 -13.08 -8.81
CA ILE A 400 -17.97 -13.16 -7.53
C ILE A 400 -17.69 -11.75 -6.98
N LEU A 401 -17.37 -10.81 -7.87
CA LEU A 401 -17.03 -9.42 -7.56
C LEU A 401 -18.25 -8.56 -7.23
N ASN A 402 -19.44 -9.16 -7.13
CA ASN A 402 -20.70 -8.48 -6.94
C ASN A 402 -21.26 -8.74 -5.52
N PRO A 403 -20.72 -8.12 -4.45
CA PRO A 403 -21.35 -8.12 -3.15
C PRO A 403 -22.27 -6.90 -3.05
N ALA A 404 -23.25 -6.77 -3.94
CA ALA A 404 -24.43 -6.01 -3.55
C ALA A 404 -25.26 -6.96 -2.69
N PRO A 405 -25.43 -6.74 -1.37
CA PRO A 405 -26.53 -7.38 -0.69
C PRO A 405 -27.82 -7.05 -1.46
N SER A 406 -28.68 -8.04 -1.65
CA SER A 406 -30.00 -7.94 -2.30
C SER A 406 -31.00 -7.04 -1.54
N LYS A 407 -30.52 -6.34 -0.52
CA LYS A 407 -31.15 -5.20 0.15
C LYS A 407 -30.16 -4.02 0.11
N SER A 408 -30.58 -2.91 -0.49
CA SER A 408 -30.09 -1.61 -0.04
C SER A 408 -30.26 -1.53 1.48
N LEU A 409 -29.29 -0.95 2.20
CA LEU A 409 -29.59 -0.44 3.53
C LEU A 409 -30.85 0.43 3.40
N ALA A 410 -31.85 0.14 4.22
CA ALA A 410 -33.18 0.72 4.04
C ALA A 410 -33.06 2.25 4.01
N ASP A 411 -33.64 2.86 2.97
CA ASP A 411 -33.96 4.29 3.03
C ASP A 411 -34.79 4.50 4.31
N PRO A 412 -34.47 5.52 5.13
CA PRO A 412 -35.37 5.90 6.20
C PRO A 412 -36.73 6.22 5.55
N THR A 413 -37.72 5.39 5.86
CA THR A 413 -39.08 5.49 5.36
C THR A 413 -39.59 6.91 5.56
N ILE A 414 -39.83 7.62 4.46
CA ILE A 414 -40.59 8.87 4.48
C ILE A 414 -42.04 8.48 4.81
N PRO A 415 -42.64 8.99 5.89
CA PRO A 415 -44.07 8.81 6.12
C PRO A 415 -44.84 9.42 4.94
N GLU A 416 -45.72 8.62 4.33
CA GLU A 416 -46.62 9.11 3.30
C GLU A 416 -47.49 10.24 3.86
N GLY A 417 -47.29 11.43 3.29
CA GLY A 417 -48.25 12.52 3.34
C GLY A 417 -47.82 13.70 4.21
N VAL A 418 -47.01 14.61 3.67
CA VAL A 418 -47.22 16.05 3.88
C VAL A 418 -46.80 16.79 2.61
N GLN A 419 -47.77 17.48 2.01
CA GLN A 419 -47.58 18.36 0.86
C GLN A 419 -46.71 19.57 1.24
N ASN A 420 -45.98 20.07 0.25
CA ASN A 420 -45.28 21.36 0.26
C ASN A 420 -46.09 22.48 0.93
N GLU A 421 -45.57 23.09 2.00
CA GLU A 421 -45.80 24.50 2.28
C GLU A 421 -44.53 25.20 2.76
N LYS A 422 -44.09 26.16 1.93
CA LYS A 422 -43.10 27.17 2.24
C LYS A 422 -43.62 28.04 3.39
N THR A 423 -42.94 28.11 4.52
CA THR A 423 -42.89 29.34 5.33
C THR A 423 -41.64 29.34 6.22
N ALA A 424 -40.81 30.37 6.07
CA ALA A 424 -39.73 30.66 7.01
C ALA A 424 -40.30 31.34 8.26
N PRO A 425 -39.87 30.98 9.49
CA PRO A 425 -40.14 31.79 10.67
C PRO A 425 -38.89 32.57 11.15
N PRO A 426 -39.12 33.66 11.90
CA PRO A 426 -38.18 34.77 12.11
C PRO A 426 -37.30 34.59 13.36
N PRO A 427 -36.23 35.39 13.54
CA PRO A 427 -35.24 35.19 14.59
C PRO A 427 -35.74 35.74 15.94
N ARG A 428 -35.35 35.11 17.05
CA ARG A 428 -35.46 35.71 18.39
C ARG A 428 -34.26 35.45 19.30
N ALA A 429 -34.08 36.48 20.14
CA ALA A 429 -32.94 36.95 20.91
C ALA A 429 -32.45 36.04 22.07
N PRO A 430 -31.22 36.27 22.58
CA PRO A 430 -30.55 35.39 23.52
C PRO A 430 -30.97 35.66 24.97
N VAL A 431 -30.99 34.59 25.78
CA VAL A 431 -31.05 34.68 27.25
C VAL A 431 -29.89 33.88 27.82
N ARG A 432 -29.01 34.56 28.57
CA ARG A 432 -27.93 33.98 29.38
C ARG A 432 -28.53 33.28 30.60
N HIS A 433 -27.98 32.12 31.00
CA HIS A 433 -27.70 31.84 32.42
C HIS A 433 -26.58 30.80 32.59
N THR A 434 -25.88 30.97 33.72
CA THR A 434 -24.69 30.33 34.28
C THR A 434 -24.87 28.83 34.59
N PHE A 435 -23.82 28.03 34.40
CA PHE A 435 -23.79 26.60 34.75
C PHE A 435 -22.88 26.32 35.97
N GLU A 436 -23.46 25.71 36.99
CA GLU A 436 -22.75 24.80 37.93
C GLU A 436 -22.66 23.40 37.29
N PRO A 437 -21.63 22.59 37.62
CA PRO A 437 -21.43 21.30 36.99
C PRO A 437 -22.43 20.25 37.52
N MET A 438 -23.35 19.81 36.66
CA MET A 438 -24.16 18.62 36.91
C MET A 438 -23.42 17.35 36.48
N HIS A 439 -23.31 16.39 37.39
CA HIS A 439 -23.25 14.98 37.03
C HIS A 439 -24.55 14.57 36.32
N VAL A 440 -24.47 14.00 35.12
CA VAL A 440 -25.63 13.48 34.40
C VAL A 440 -25.31 12.09 33.82
N THR A 441 -26.14 11.12 34.21
CA THR A 441 -26.38 9.82 33.56
C THR A 441 -26.95 10.00 32.14
N PRO A 442 -26.73 9.05 31.21
CA PRO A 442 -27.07 9.22 29.81
C PRO A 442 -28.59 9.11 29.59
N GLU A 443 -29.22 10.23 29.26
CA GLU A 443 -30.43 10.34 28.43
C GLU A 443 -30.71 11.84 28.22
N SER A 444 -30.41 12.37 27.02
CA SER A 444 -31.05 13.62 26.55
C SER A 444 -31.48 13.46 25.09
N ASP A 445 -32.79 13.54 24.93
CA ASP A 445 -33.61 13.38 23.74
C ASP A 445 -33.54 14.66 22.87
N ASP A 446 -32.37 14.95 22.31
CA ASP A 446 -32.16 16.15 21.48
C ASP A 446 -32.57 15.89 20.00
N GLY A 447 -32.99 14.68 19.66
CA GLY A 447 -33.27 14.24 18.29
C GLY A 447 -32.03 14.19 17.37
N ILE A 448 -30.84 14.53 17.90
CA ILE A 448 -29.57 14.55 17.19
C ILE A 448 -28.86 13.21 17.39
N ASP A 449 -28.59 12.52 16.29
CA ASP A 449 -27.76 11.32 16.28
C ASP A 449 -26.27 11.69 16.32
N TRP A 450 -25.73 11.78 17.54
CA TRP A 450 -24.33 12.16 17.78
C TRP A 450 -23.30 11.16 17.23
N THR A 451 -23.71 9.92 16.93
CA THR A 451 -22.83 8.90 16.32
C THR A 451 -22.44 9.26 14.87
N ARG A 452 -23.13 10.23 14.26
CA ARG A 452 -22.83 10.75 12.92
C ARG A 452 -21.79 11.86 12.91
N TYR A 453 -21.27 12.26 14.07
CA TYR A 453 -20.28 13.33 14.21
C TYR A 453 -19.05 12.84 14.92
N ALA A 454 -17.87 13.35 14.55
CA ALA A 454 -16.63 13.00 15.24
C ALA A 454 -15.62 14.13 15.34
N TYR A 455 -14.93 14.20 16.47
CA TYR A 455 -13.65 14.89 16.60
C TYR A 455 -12.54 14.02 16.04
N VAL A 456 -11.71 14.56 15.16
CA VAL A 456 -10.60 13.83 14.52
C VAL A 456 -9.28 14.44 14.93
N GLN A 457 -8.42 13.62 15.52
CA GLN A 457 -7.01 13.92 15.80
C GLN A 457 -6.10 13.08 14.92
N TYR A 458 -4.89 13.59 14.67
CA TYR A 458 -3.85 12.89 13.95
C TYR A 458 -2.54 12.97 14.73
N VAL A 459 -1.76 11.90 14.67
CA VAL A 459 -0.46 11.84 15.36
C VAL A 459 0.62 11.35 14.41
N THR A 460 1.77 11.99 14.50
CA THR A 460 2.96 11.75 13.65
C THR A 460 4.20 11.45 14.49
N ASP A 461 4.20 11.92 15.74
CA ASP A 461 5.26 11.74 16.71
C ASP A 461 4.72 11.64 18.15
N GLU A 462 5.63 11.47 19.10
CA GLU A 462 5.33 11.25 20.51
C GLU A 462 4.67 12.45 21.19
N GLU A 463 5.04 13.65 20.75
CA GLU A 463 4.53 14.90 21.31
C GLU A 463 3.08 15.11 20.90
N TYR A 464 2.78 14.86 19.63
CA TYR A 464 1.41 14.92 19.10
C TYR A 464 0.54 13.84 19.74
N LEU A 465 1.07 12.64 19.97
CA LEU A 465 0.32 11.59 20.67
C LEU A 465 -0.08 12.00 22.08
N CYS A 466 0.84 12.60 22.84
CA CYS A 466 0.50 13.12 24.15
C CYS A 466 -0.51 14.28 24.08
N ASN A 467 -0.37 15.22 23.14
CA ASN A 467 -1.33 16.33 23.06
C ASN A 467 -2.71 15.88 22.60
N SER A 468 -2.83 15.02 21.59
CA SER A 468 -4.12 14.45 21.20
C SER A 468 -4.78 13.70 22.34
N LEU A 469 -4.01 12.99 23.17
CA LEU A 469 -4.51 12.34 24.38
C LEU A 469 -5.06 13.35 25.39
N MET A 470 -4.39 14.48 25.60
CA MET A 470 -4.90 15.59 26.43
C MET A 470 -6.16 16.21 25.84
N MET A 471 -6.27 16.34 24.52
CA MET A 471 -7.49 16.84 23.88
C MET A 471 -8.66 15.88 24.05
N PHE A 472 -8.42 14.56 23.95
CA PHE A 472 -9.44 13.55 24.23
C PHE A 472 -9.85 13.52 25.71
N GLU A 473 -8.90 13.73 26.62
CA GLU A 473 -9.20 13.94 28.04
C GLU A 473 -10.11 15.16 28.22
N SER A 474 -9.75 16.31 27.64
CA SER A 474 -10.58 17.52 27.72
C SER A 474 -12.00 17.26 27.18
N LEU A 475 -12.14 16.65 26.01
CA LEU A 475 -13.44 16.29 25.44
C LEU A 475 -14.23 15.34 26.33
N HIS A 476 -13.55 14.36 26.94
CA HIS A 476 -14.15 13.44 27.91
C HIS A 476 -14.67 14.17 29.14
N ARG A 477 -13.81 14.98 29.78
CA ARG A 477 -14.12 15.75 30.99
C ARG A 477 -15.21 16.79 30.76
N LEU A 478 -15.24 17.40 29.57
CA LEU A 478 -16.25 18.37 29.17
C LEU A 478 -17.59 17.73 28.72
N GLY A 479 -17.67 16.40 28.71
CA GLY A 479 -18.91 15.69 28.35
C GLY A 479 -19.30 15.83 26.88
N SER A 480 -18.33 16.01 25.98
CA SER A 480 -18.60 16.09 24.54
C SER A 480 -19.28 14.81 24.03
N LYS A 481 -20.32 15.00 23.22
CA LYS A 481 -21.26 13.97 22.77
C LYS A 481 -20.83 13.25 21.49
N ALA A 482 -20.09 13.93 20.61
CA ALA A 482 -19.64 13.35 19.34
C ALA A 482 -18.57 12.28 19.55
N ASP A 483 -18.44 11.39 18.55
CA ASP A 483 -17.38 10.38 18.54
C ASP A 483 -15.99 11.02 18.53
N ARG A 484 -14.98 10.21 18.86
CA ARG A 484 -13.58 10.63 18.88
C ARG A 484 -12.76 9.67 18.06
N VAL A 485 -11.94 10.18 17.16
CA VAL A 485 -11.13 9.37 16.24
C VAL A 485 -9.67 9.79 16.35
N LEU A 486 -8.78 8.82 16.53
CA LEU A 486 -7.34 9.00 16.48
C LEU A 486 -6.78 8.32 15.23
N LEU A 487 -6.26 9.13 14.31
CA LEU A 487 -5.48 8.68 13.17
C LEU A 487 -4.01 8.55 13.61
N TYR A 488 -3.48 7.33 13.67
CA TYR A 488 -2.11 7.08 14.12
C TYR A 488 -1.32 6.24 13.11
N PRO A 489 0.03 6.34 13.11
CA PRO A 489 0.84 5.62 12.14
C PRO A 489 0.70 4.11 12.30
N GLN A 490 0.34 3.40 11.22
CA GLN A 490 0.09 1.96 11.23
C GLN A 490 1.29 1.12 11.71
N GLN A 491 2.51 1.67 11.68
CA GLN A 491 3.72 1.02 12.21
C GLN A 491 3.79 1.01 13.75
N TRP A 492 2.94 1.78 14.44
CA TRP A 492 2.87 1.76 15.89
C TRP A 492 1.99 0.60 16.35
N GLU A 493 2.61 -0.48 16.83
CA GLU A 493 1.87 -1.64 17.32
C GLU A 493 1.02 -1.29 18.55
N LEU A 494 -0.25 -1.72 18.56
CA LEU A 494 -1.14 -1.57 19.72
C LEU A 494 -0.81 -2.52 20.88
N TYR A 495 -0.29 -3.71 20.58
CA TYR A 495 0.00 -4.76 21.56
C TYR A 495 1.42 -5.34 21.42
N PRO A 496 2.47 -4.50 21.42
CA PRO A 496 3.83 -4.99 21.37
C PRO A 496 4.19 -5.74 22.65
N LYS A 497 5.10 -6.71 22.54
CA LYS A 497 5.64 -7.46 23.68
C LYS A 497 7.16 -7.24 23.74
N PRO A 498 7.67 -6.42 24.67
CA PRO A 498 6.97 -5.76 25.79
C PRO A 498 6.15 -4.51 25.38
N PRO A 499 5.15 -4.08 26.18
CA PRO A 499 4.39 -2.86 25.90
C PRO A 499 5.27 -1.60 25.85
N THR A 500 5.18 -0.85 24.78
CA THR A 500 5.85 0.46 24.60
C THR A 500 4.99 1.57 25.20
N TRP A 501 5.60 2.73 25.49
CA TRP A 501 4.86 3.89 25.97
C TRP A 501 3.82 4.38 24.91
N ILE A 502 4.17 4.35 23.61
CA ILE A 502 3.25 4.60 22.47
C ILE A 502 2.00 3.73 22.60
N SER A 503 2.20 2.41 22.71
CA SER A 503 1.10 1.45 22.77
C SER A 503 0.21 1.66 24.00
N LYS A 504 0.79 2.10 25.13
CA LYS A 504 0.02 2.44 26.33
C LYS A 504 -0.85 3.68 26.13
N PHE A 505 -0.36 4.71 25.43
CA PHE A 505 -1.10 5.95 25.22
C PHE A 505 -2.23 5.79 24.21
N ILE A 506 -1.99 5.06 23.12
CA ILE A 506 -3.06 4.70 22.17
C ILE A 506 -4.15 3.91 22.88
N ARG A 507 -3.76 2.92 23.69
CA ARG A 507 -4.71 2.15 24.48
C ARG A 507 -5.43 3.00 25.52
N LYS A 508 -4.74 3.94 26.17
CA LYS A 508 -5.36 4.90 27.09
C LYS A 508 -6.43 5.73 26.38
N ALA A 509 -6.17 6.22 25.18
CA ALA A 509 -7.17 6.92 24.38
C ALA A 509 -8.40 6.03 24.10
N GLN A 510 -8.18 4.77 23.72
CA GLN A 510 -9.25 3.81 23.45
C GLN A 510 -10.07 3.46 24.70
N ASP A 511 -9.37 3.08 25.78
CA ASP A 511 -9.94 2.46 26.97
C ASP A 511 -10.58 3.52 27.89
N ASP A 512 -9.89 4.63 28.15
CA ASP A 512 -10.31 5.65 29.10
C ASP A 512 -11.21 6.71 28.45
N TYR A 513 -10.90 7.11 27.21
CA TYR A 513 -11.59 8.23 26.55
C TYR A 513 -12.49 7.82 25.38
N LYS A 514 -12.68 6.50 25.18
CA LYS A 514 -13.57 5.90 24.16
C LYS A 514 -13.26 6.35 22.73
N VAL A 515 -11.97 6.50 22.43
CA VAL A 515 -11.51 6.93 21.12
C VAL A 515 -11.46 5.76 20.14
N HIS A 516 -12.03 5.95 18.95
CA HIS A 516 -11.85 5.06 17.80
C HIS A 516 -10.44 5.20 17.24
N ILE A 517 -9.67 4.12 17.36
CA ILE A 517 -8.27 4.06 16.95
C ILE A 517 -8.19 3.59 15.49
N ALA A 518 -7.72 4.46 14.59
CA ALA A 518 -7.67 4.20 13.15
C ALA A 518 -6.21 4.24 12.63
N PRO A 519 -5.62 3.09 12.27
CA PRO A 519 -4.27 3.06 11.71
C PRO A 519 -4.27 3.70 10.32
N VAL A 520 -3.34 4.62 10.11
CA VAL A 520 -3.13 5.32 8.84
C VAL A 520 -1.67 5.26 8.42
N ARG A 521 -1.43 5.42 7.12
CA ARG A 521 -0.09 5.73 6.62
C ARG A 521 0.10 7.26 6.72
N PRO A 522 1.10 7.77 7.47
CA PRO A 522 1.37 9.20 7.53
C PRO A 522 1.56 9.78 6.12
N GLN A 523 1.02 10.96 5.88
CA GLN A 523 1.21 11.71 4.65
C GLN A 523 2.30 12.74 4.88
N TYR A 524 3.29 12.82 3.98
CA TYR A 524 4.41 13.74 4.12
C TYR A 524 4.84 14.39 2.81
N THR A 525 5.45 15.58 2.88
CA THR A 525 6.20 16.21 1.77
C THR A 525 7.68 15.83 1.86
N GLU A 526 8.32 15.61 0.70
CA GLU A 526 9.78 15.40 0.59
C GLU A 526 10.56 16.73 0.58
N SER A 527 9.86 17.87 0.41
CA SER A 527 10.41 19.23 0.42
C SER A 527 9.79 20.08 1.52
N GLY A 528 10.62 20.64 2.42
CA GLY A 528 10.20 21.58 3.45
C GLY A 528 10.83 21.34 4.83
N ASP A 529 10.53 22.22 5.77
CA ASP A 529 10.89 22.09 7.19
C ASP A 529 10.38 20.77 7.79
N ALA A 530 11.26 20.05 8.48
CA ALA A 530 10.98 18.75 9.10
C ALA A 530 9.82 18.80 10.12
N THR A 531 9.55 19.97 10.70
CA THR A 531 8.50 20.21 11.69
C THR A 531 7.10 20.06 11.08
N TRP A 532 6.92 20.51 9.83
CA TRP A 532 5.61 20.55 9.17
C TRP A 532 5.47 19.49 8.07
N ALA A 533 6.56 18.77 7.77
CA ALA A 533 6.63 17.82 6.68
C ALA A 533 5.56 16.72 6.74
N GLN A 534 4.99 16.41 7.91
CA GLN A 534 3.96 15.35 8.09
C GLN A 534 2.55 15.87 8.35
N SER A 535 2.33 17.20 8.29
CA SER A 535 1.05 17.83 8.64
C SER A 535 -0.11 17.41 7.73
N PHE A 536 0.18 16.96 6.51
CA PHE A 536 -0.82 16.40 5.59
C PHE A 536 -1.57 15.20 6.15
N THR A 537 -1.03 14.51 7.15
CA THR A 537 -1.72 13.38 7.79
C THR A 537 -3.08 13.82 8.36
N LYS A 538 -3.22 15.07 8.78
CA LYS A 538 -4.49 15.61 9.28
C LYS A 538 -5.59 15.70 8.23
N LEU A 539 -5.21 15.87 6.97
CA LEU A 539 -6.15 15.97 5.85
C LEU A 539 -6.87 14.64 5.54
N LEU A 540 -6.43 13.54 6.16
CA LEU A 540 -7.18 12.28 6.20
C LEU A 540 -8.53 12.41 6.94
N ALA A 541 -8.81 13.53 7.60
CA ALA A 541 -10.13 13.89 8.10
C ALA A 541 -11.20 13.93 6.98
N PHE A 542 -10.85 14.40 5.79
CA PHE A 542 -11.77 14.40 4.63
C PHE A 542 -12.19 13.00 4.17
N LYS A 543 -11.42 11.97 4.57
CA LYS A 543 -11.69 10.56 4.27
C LYS A 543 -12.62 9.90 5.30
N GLN A 544 -13.00 10.58 6.39
CA GLN A 544 -13.84 9.99 7.45
C GLN A 544 -15.33 9.95 7.07
N THR A 545 -15.64 9.33 5.93
CA THR A 545 -16.97 9.33 5.29
C THR A 545 -18.02 8.49 6.04
N GLN A 546 -17.63 7.82 7.12
CA GLN A 546 -18.56 7.18 8.05
C GLN A 546 -19.30 8.19 8.93
N TYR A 547 -18.84 9.44 8.99
CA TYR A 547 -19.48 10.55 9.69
C TYR A 547 -20.07 11.54 8.69
N ASP A 548 -21.18 12.18 9.07
CA ASP A 548 -21.77 13.28 8.29
C ASP A 548 -20.89 14.52 8.33
N ARG A 549 -20.28 14.77 9.51
CA ARG A 549 -19.35 15.86 9.73
C ARG A 549 -18.26 15.45 10.70
N VAL A 550 -17.06 15.91 10.43
CA VAL A 550 -15.94 15.74 11.34
C VAL A 550 -15.31 17.08 11.67
N LEU A 551 -14.91 17.26 12.93
CA LEU A 551 -14.16 18.42 13.39
C LEU A 551 -12.71 18.00 13.56
N SER A 552 -11.87 18.35 12.58
CA SER A 552 -10.43 18.16 12.65
C SER A 552 -9.80 19.34 13.37
N LEU A 553 -9.08 19.05 14.45
CA LEU A 553 -8.40 20.06 15.25
C LEU A 553 -6.89 19.82 15.17
N ASP A 554 -6.11 20.88 15.08
CA ASP A 554 -4.66 20.73 15.07
C ASP A 554 -4.13 20.21 16.40
N SER A 555 -3.07 19.40 16.31
CA SER A 555 -2.33 18.86 17.45
C SER A 555 -1.48 19.94 18.14
N ASP A 556 -1.56 21.18 17.67
CA ASP A 556 -0.98 22.37 18.28
C ASP A 556 -1.99 23.17 19.12
N ALA A 557 -3.15 22.60 19.43
CA ALA A 557 -4.22 23.28 20.14
C ALA A 557 -4.52 22.70 21.53
N THR A 558 -5.35 23.41 22.29
CA THR A 558 -5.98 22.89 23.50
C THR A 558 -7.43 23.33 23.62
N ILE A 559 -8.25 22.46 24.20
CA ILE A 559 -9.71 22.62 24.29
C ILE A 559 -10.05 23.08 25.72
N LEU A 560 -10.67 24.26 25.80
CA LEU A 560 -11.17 24.85 27.04
C LEU A 560 -12.64 24.54 27.28
N LYS A 561 -13.43 24.37 26.21
CA LYS A 561 -14.87 24.08 26.26
C LYS A 561 -15.31 23.17 25.11
N SER A 562 -16.46 22.50 25.27
CA SER A 562 -17.03 21.66 24.20
C SER A 562 -17.32 22.51 22.95
N LEU A 563 -17.09 21.91 21.78
CA LEU A 563 -17.29 22.47 20.43
C LEU A 563 -18.43 21.75 19.69
N ASP A 564 -19.26 20.98 20.41
CA ASP A 564 -20.28 20.11 19.80
C ASP A 564 -21.30 20.90 18.96
N GLU A 565 -21.56 22.16 19.31
CA GLU A 565 -22.45 23.02 18.54
C GLU A 565 -21.93 23.30 17.13
N LEU A 566 -20.61 23.20 16.89
CA LEU A 566 -20.04 23.43 15.57
C LEU A 566 -20.55 22.41 14.56
N PHE A 567 -20.81 21.16 14.97
CA PHE A 567 -21.39 20.15 14.08
C PHE A 567 -22.75 20.57 13.52
N LEU A 568 -23.48 21.42 14.25
CA LEU A 568 -24.83 21.87 13.93
C LEU A 568 -24.89 23.16 13.11
N LEU A 569 -23.74 23.71 12.71
CA LEU A 569 -23.68 24.84 11.78
C LEU A 569 -24.36 24.49 10.43
N PRO A 570 -24.81 25.47 9.63
CA PRO A 570 -25.49 25.19 8.36
C PRO A 570 -24.69 24.28 7.42
N ASP A 571 -25.38 23.55 6.53
CA ASP A 571 -24.75 22.60 5.63
C ASP A 571 -23.73 23.27 4.69
N HIS A 572 -22.46 22.93 4.85
CA HIS A 572 -21.35 23.49 4.10
C HIS A 572 -20.24 22.45 3.97
N THR A 573 -19.52 22.45 2.83
CA THR A 573 -18.44 21.49 2.55
C THR A 573 -17.30 21.60 3.56
N LEU A 574 -16.87 22.85 3.81
CA LEU A 574 -15.84 23.18 4.78
C LEU A 574 -16.23 24.44 5.56
N VAL A 575 -16.11 24.39 6.89
CA VAL A 575 -16.09 25.57 7.76
C VAL A 575 -14.72 25.68 8.41
N ALA A 576 -14.09 26.83 8.28
CA ALA A 576 -12.74 27.09 8.79
C ALA A 576 -12.63 28.54 9.28
N PRO A 577 -11.83 28.85 10.30
CA PRO A 577 -11.63 30.23 10.72
C PRO A 577 -10.63 30.95 9.80
N ARG A 578 -10.61 32.29 9.83
CA ARG A 578 -9.57 33.07 9.13
C ARG A 578 -8.23 32.95 9.86
N ALA A 579 -7.13 32.86 9.12
CA ALA A 579 -5.78 32.98 9.67
C ALA A 579 -5.44 34.46 9.93
N TYR A 580 -6.21 35.12 10.81
CA TYR A 580 -6.21 36.57 10.98
C TYR A 580 -4.87 37.20 11.36
N TRP A 581 -3.92 36.43 11.91
CA TRP A 581 -2.58 36.93 12.22
C TRP A 581 -1.71 37.12 10.97
N LEU A 582 -2.08 36.53 9.84
CA LEU A 582 -1.36 36.67 8.58
C LEU A 582 -1.66 38.02 7.87
N PRO A 583 -0.84 38.41 6.88
CA PRO A 583 -1.05 39.64 6.13
C PRO A 583 -2.28 39.61 5.21
N ASP A 584 -2.60 38.44 4.66
CA ASP A 584 -3.73 38.26 3.74
C ASP A 584 -5.01 37.95 4.55
N PRO A 585 -6.03 38.83 4.51
CA PRO A 585 -7.26 38.64 5.27
C PRO A 585 -8.12 37.46 4.80
N ASP A 586 -7.94 36.98 3.56
CA ASP A 586 -8.75 35.91 2.98
C ASP A 586 -8.17 34.51 3.20
N THR A 587 -6.98 34.43 3.76
CA THR A 587 -6.38 33.14 4.15
C THR A 587 -7.19 32.49 5.27
N ILE A 588 -7.60 31.24 5.06
CA ILE A 588 -8.24 30.40 6.08
C ILE A 588 -7.20 29.55 6.81
N SER A 589 -7.44 29.32 8.10
CA SER A 589 -6.58 28.52 8.96
C SER A 589 -7.01 27.05 8.94
N SER A 590 -6.03 26.15 8.96
CA SER A 590 -6.24 24.71 9.10
C SER A 590 -6.24 24.25 10.56
N ALA A 591 -6.22 25.18 11.53
CA ALA A 591 -6.22 24.88 12.95
C ALA A 591 -7.52 24.21 13.44
N VAL A 592 -8.64 24.59 12.82
CA VAL A 592 -9.98 24.07 13.09
C VAL A 592 -10.69 23.90 11.75
N LEU A 593 -11.03 22.66 11.40
CA LEU A 593 -11.73 22.35 10.15
C LEU A 593 -12.96 21.52 10.46
N LEU A 594 -14.15 22.11 10.31
CA LEU A 594 -15.39 21.34 10.26
C LEU A 594 -15.63 20.92 8.82
N ILE A 595 -15.49 19.63 8.58
CA ILE A 595 -15.46 19.03 7.26
C ILE A 595 -16.73 18.21 7.06
N LYS A 596 -17.35 18.32 5.88
CA LYS A 596 -18.30 17.33 5.37
C LYS A 596 -17.53 16.29 4.55
N PRO A 597 -17.11 15.17 5.15
CA PRO A 597 -16.20 14.24 4.51
C PRO A 597 -16.86 13.58 3.31
N SER A 598 -16.15 13.51 2.20
CA SER A 598 -16.57 12.76 1.03
C SER A 598 -15.34 12.33 0.25
N MET A 599 -15.45 11.24 -0.49
CA MET A 599 -14.36 10.81 -1.38
C MET A 599 -14.08 11.81 -2.49
N HIS A 600 -15.05 12.64 -2.88
CA HIS A 600 -14.87 13.72 -3.84
C HIS A 600 -13.97 14.83 -3.27
N GLU A 601 -14.29 15.32 -2.08
CA GLU A 601 -13.53 16.38 -1.41
C GLU A 601 -12.15 15.89 -0.97
N PHE A 602 -12.06 14.66 -0.45
CA PHE A 602 -10.78 14.03 -0.16
C PHE A 602 -9.88 13.98 -1.39
N LYS A 603 -10.44 13.66 -2.57
CA LYS A 603 -9.69 13.67 -3.81
C LYS A 603 -9.21 15.09 -4.18
N ARG A 604 -10.05 16.12 -4.07
CA ARG A 604 -9.65 17.52 -4.33
C ARG A 604 -8.46 17.93 -3.47
N VAL A 605 -8.51 17.62 -2.17
CA VAL A 605 -7.45 17.90 -1.20
C VAL A 605 -6.15 17.17 -1.54
N ILE A 606 -6.24 15.89 -1.91
CA ILE A 606 -5.07 15.09 -2.30
C ILE A 606 -4.48 15.56 -3.64
N ASP A 607 -5.31 15.91 -4.61
CA ASP A 607 -4.86 16.42 -5.91
C ASP A 607 -4.10 17.76 -5.75
N ALA A 608 -4.59 18.66 -4.89
CA ALA A 608 -3.91 19.91 -4.56
C ALA A 608 -2.56 19.68 -3.86
N MET A 609 -2.50 18.74 -2.91
CA MET A 609 -1.25 18.32 -2.28
C MET A 609 -0.22 17.81 -3.30
N PHE A 610 -0.63 16.95 -4.23
CA PHE A 610 0.29 16.40 -5.25
C PHE A 610 0.74 17.43 -6.28
N LYS A 611 -0.16 18.33 -6.70
CA LYS A 611 0.13 19.42 -7.64
C LYS A 611 1.31 20.29 -7.19
N HIS A 612 1.48 20.44 -5.87
CA HIS A 612 2.50 21.30 -5.28
C HIS A 612 3.59 20.52 -4.51
N SER A 613 3.75 19.22 -4.77
CA SER A 613 4.68 18.31 -4.07
C SER A 613 6.17 18.68 -4.10
N ASN A 614 6.59 19.65 -4.92
CA ASN A 614 7.97 20.16 -4.98
C ASN A 614 8.15 21.54 -4.34
N ALA A 615 7.10 22.14 -3.77
CA ALA A 615 7.17 23.44 -3.12
C ALA A 615 7.74 23.28 -1.69
N SER A 616 8.68 24.15 -1.31
CA SER A 616 9.38 24.09 -0.02
C SER A 616 8.55 24.65 1.16
N GLU A 617 7.45 25.33 0.87
CA GLU A 617 6.57 25.99 1.85
C GLU A 617 5.10 25.74 1.48
N PHE A 618 4.74 24.47 1.27
CA PHE A 618 3.37 24.08 0.93
C PHE A 618 2.94 22.94 1.85
N TYR A 619 2.20 23.30 2.88
CA TYR A 619 1.72 22.40 3.91
C TYR A 619 0.19 22.35 3.89
N ASP A 620 -0.38 21.84 4.96
CA ASP A 620 -1.81 21.67 5.14
C ASP A 620 -2.61 22.98 5.02
N MET A 621 -2.11 24.12 5.52
CA MET A 621 -2.81 25.41 5.32
C MET A 621 -2.85 25.81 3.85
N GLU A 622 -1.75 25.68 3.12
CA GLU A 622 -1.69 26.02 1.70
C GLU A 622 -2.56 25.10 0.86
N VAL A 623 -2.64 23.80 1.19
CA VAL A 623 -3.58 22.87 0.54
C VAL A 623 -5.02 23.30 0.74
N ILE A 624 -5.41 23.62 1.97
CA ILE A 624 -6.79 24.02 2.28
C ILE A 624 -7.13 25.35 1.59
N ASN A 625 -6.19 26.28 1.50
CA ASN A 625 -6.41 27.53 0.78
C ASN A 625 -6.44 27.34 -0.76
N ASP A 626 -5.60 26.48 -1.35
CA ASP A 626 -5.64 26.17 -2.80
C ASP A 626 -7.00 25.56 -3.21
N VAL A 627 -7.63 24.82 -2.31
CA VAL A 627 -8.89 24.11 -2.61
C VAL A 627 -10.14 24.90 -2.22
N TYR A 628 -10.12 25.60 -1.08
CA TYR A 628 -11.33 26.12 -0.45
C TYR A 628 -11.30 27.62 -0.13
N ALA A 629 -10.22 28.35 -0.39
CA ALA A 629 -10.23 29.80 -0.20
C ALA A 629 -11.34 30.43 -1.07
N GLY A 630 -12.16 31.28 -0.46
CA GLY A 630 -13.33 31.89 -1.10
C GLY A 630 -14.57 30.99 -1.24
N GLU A 631 -14.43 29.68 -1.03
CA GLU A 631 -15.56 28.73 -1.00
C GLU A 631 -15.98 28.40 0.44
N ALA A 632 -15.05 28.33 1.40
CA ALA A 632 -15.34 27.93 2.78
C ALA A 632 -16.25 28.91 3.55
N MET A 633 -17.08 28.37 4.44
CA MET A 633 -17.77 29.17 5.44
C MET A 633 -16.78 29.59 6.54
N ILE A 634 -16.79 30.86 6.91
CA ILE A 634 -15.88 31.38 7.93
C ILE A 634 -16.42 31.11 9.32
N LEU A 635 -15.64 30.43 10.15
CA LEU A 635 -15.89 30.27 11.58
C LEU A 635 -15.58 31.59 12.30
N PRO A 636 -16.50 32.15 13.11
CA PRO A 636 -16.24 33.35 13.89
C PRO A 636 -15.11 33.17 14.91
N ASN A 637 -14.38 34.27 15.18
CA ASN A 637 -13.24 34.26 16.10
C ASN A 637 -13.63 33.98 17.56
N GLU A 638 -14.89 34.17 17.96
CA GLU A 638 -15.36 33.90 19.33
C GLU A 638 -15.15 32.45 19.80
N HIS A 639 -15.02 31.50 18.87
CA HIS A 639 -14.79 30.10 19.20
C HIS A 639 -13.32 29.77 19.47
N TRP A 640 -12.36 30.60 19.04
CA TRP A 640 -10.94 30.25 19.09
C TRP A 640 -9.98 31.44 19.06
N VAL A 641 -8.79 31.27 19.62
CA VAL A 641 -7.74 32.31 19.60
C VAL A 641 -6.36 31.70 19.42
N VAL A 642 -5.42 32.43 18.82
CA VAL A 642 -4.00 32.06 18.87
C VAL A 642 -3.37 32.62 20.13
N SER A 643 -2.57 31.81 20.83
CA SER A 643 -1.93 32.22 22.08
C SER A 643 -1.03 33.47 21.94
N GLY A 644 -0.46 33.69 20.75
CA GLY A 644 0.31 34.89 20.43
C GLY A 644 -0.48 36.19 20.44
N GLU A 645 -1.81 36.14 20.33
CA GLU A 645 -2.66 37.32 20.34
C GLU A 645 -2.51 38.09 21.67
N PHE A 646 -2.42 37.39 22.80
CA PHE A 646 -2.21 37.98 24.13
C PHE A 646 -0.87 38.72 24.30
N ARG A 647 0.07 38.57 23.36
CA ARG A 647 1.36 39.27 23.37
C ARG A 647 1.34 40.57 22.54
N LEU A 648 0.36 40.72 21.66
CA LEU A 648 0.27 41.87 20.78
C LEU A 648 -0.17 43.11 21.55
N LYS A 649 0.18 44.29 21.01
CA LYS A 649 -0.30 45.59 21.51
C LYS A 649 -1.57 46.05 20.80
N SER A 650 -1.95 45.39 19.72
CA SER A 650 -3.10 45.73 18.90
C SER A 650 -3.79 44.45 18.47
N HIS A 651 -5.11 44.41 18.66
CA HIS A 651 -5.95 43.23 18.46
C HIS A 651 -7.02 43.43 17.36
N HIS A 652 -6.86 44.48 16.54
CA HIS A 652 -7.84 44.88 15.52
C HIS A 652 -8.10 43.80 14.45
N LYS A 653 -7.19 42.82 14.30
CA LYS A 653 -7.37 41.70 13.37
C LYS A 653 -8.20 40.56 13.96
N TYR A 654 -8.21 40.43 15.27
CA TYR A 654 -9.00 39.44 16.00
C TYR A 654 -10.41 39.94 16.28
N LEU A 655 -10.53 41.22 16.66
CA LEU A 655 -11.77 41.84 17.08
C LEU A 655 -12.65 42.25 15.90
N ASP A 656 -13.97 42.10 16.07
CA ASP A 656 -14.95 42.68 15.16
C ASP A 656 -15.06 44.22 15.34
N GLU A 657 -15.66 44.90 14.36
CA GLU A 657 -15.79 46.35 14.36
C GLU A 657 -16.58 46.83 15.60
N GLY A 658 -15.95 47.69 16.41
CA GLY A 658 -16.54 48.25 17.62
C GLY A 658 -16.28 47.43 18.89
N GLU A 659 -15.63 46.28 18.82
CA GLU A 659 -15.20 45.54 20.00
C GLU A 659 -13.94 46.13 20.66
N THR A 660 -13.79 45.85 21.95
CA THR A 660 -12.59 46.20 22.72
C THR A 660 -11.92 44.93 23.24
N TRP A 661 -10.59 44.93 23.22
CA TRP A 661 -9.79 43.82 23.73
C TRP A 661 -9.94 43.75 25.25
N ASP A 662 -10.36 42.59 25.73
CA ASP A 662 -10.38 42.26 27.15
C ASP A 662 -9.90 40.82 27.31
N PRO A 663 -8.67 40.58 27.79
CA PRO A 663 -8.08 39.25 27.81
C PRO A 663 -8.85 38.27 28.70
N ASP A 664 -9.48 38.74 29.78
CA ASP A 664 -10.27 37.88 30.67
C ASP A 664 -11.55 37.42 29.97
N ARG A 665 -12.23 38.33 29.28
CA ARG A 665 -13.40 38.00 28.44
C ARG A 665 -13.01 37.01 27.35
N VAL A 666 -11.96 37.31 26.60
CA VAL A 666 -11.49 36.47 25.48
C VAL A 666 -11.14 35.08 25.97
N LEU A 667 -10.32 34.96 27.03
CA LEU A 667 -9.95 33.67 27.59
C LEU A 667 -11.18 32.89 28.11
N ASN A 668 -12.11 33.58 28.77
CA ASN A 668 -13.32 32.95 29.29
C ASN A 668 -14.30 32.55 28.19
N GLU A 669 -14.40 33.25 27.07
CA GLU A 669 -15.34 32.94 25.98
C GLU A 669 -14.78 31.89 25.03
N THR A 670 -13.46 31.91 24.81
CA THR A 670 -12.72 31.01 23.92
C THR A 670 -13.00 29.54 24.24
N LYS A 671 -13.22 28.74 23.19
CA LYS A 671 -13.40 27.29 23.31
C LYS A 671 -12.12 26.51 22.97
N LEU A 672 -11.31 27.04 22.06
CA LEU A 672 -10.05 26.42 21.63
C LEU A 672 -8.93 27.45 21.51
N VAL A 673 -7.76 27.12 22.06
CA VAL A 673 -6.55 27.94 21.90
C VAL A 673 -5.58 27.19 21.01
N HIS A 674 -5.11 27.83 19.94
CA HIS A 674 -4.06 27.30 19.08
C HIS A 674 -2.71 27.93 19.44
N PHE A 675 -1.70 27.12 19.77
CA PHE A 675 -0.41 27.62 20.23
C PHE A 675 0.45 28.13 19.06
N SER A 676 0.54 29.46 18.92
CA SER A 676 1.32 30.12 17.87
C SER A 676 2.03 31.37 18.43
N ASP A 677 3.25 31.18 18.92
CA ASP A 677 3.98 32.17 19.73
C ASP A 677 5.42 32.43 19.28
N TRP A 678 5.75 32.30 17.99
CA TRP A 678 7.13 32.53 17.52
C TRP A 678 7.74 33.83 18.13
N PRO A 679 8.98 33.80 18.66
CA PRO A 679 9.97 32.72 18.68
C PRO A 679 9.86 31.73 19.85
N ARG A 680 8.79 31.77 20.67
CA ARG A 680 8.57 30.74 21.70
C ARG A 680 8.28 29.40 21.00
N PRO A 681 8.95 28.31 21.38
CA PRO A 681 8.63 27.00 20.85
C PRO A 681 7.25 26.54 21.38
N LYS A 682 6.74 25.45 20.79
CA LYS A 682 5.48 24.82 21.20
C LYS A 682 5.49 24.44 22.68
N PRO A 683 4.32 24.41 23.36
CA PRO A 683 4.26 24.28 24.81
C PRO A 683 4.92 23.01 25.36
N TRP A 684 4.96 21.90 24.61
CA TRP A 684 5.60 20.66 25.06
C TRP A 684 7.14 20.67 25.00
N PHE A 685 7.76 21.70 24.44
CA PHE A 685 9.22 21.85 24.49
C PHE A 685 9.65 22.68 25.71
N PRO A 686 10.73 22.29 26.40
CA PRO A 686 11.29 23.09 27.47
C PRO A 686 11.82 24.42 26.92
N ILE A 687 11.68 25.49 27.71
CA ILE A 687 12.19 26.82 27.38
C ILE A 687 13.23 27.27 28.40
N THR A 688 14.20 28.07 27.96
CA THR A 688 15.12 28.74 28.88
C THR A 688 14.45 29.95 29.52
N GLU A 689 14.95 30.37 30.68
CA GLU A 689 14.53 31.61 31.35
C GLU A 689 14.63 32.83 30.41
N ASP A 690 15.68 32.90 29.57
CA ASP A 690 15.85 33.97 28.57
C ASP A 690 14.71 34.01 27.53
N ILE A 691 14.30 32.85 26.98
CA ILE A 691 13.19 32.77 26.04
C ILE A 691 11.88 33.12 26.74
N PHE A 692 11.66 32.63 27.96
CA PHE A 692 10.48 32.95 28.76
C PHE A 692 10.35 34.46 28.98
N LEU A 693 11.39 35.11 29.50
CA LEU A 693 11.39 36.55 29.78
C LEU A 693 11.21 37.40 28.51
N LYS A 694 11.72 36.95 27.36
CA LYS A 694 11.56 37.64 26.06
C LYS A 694 10.18 37.48 25.44
N THR A 695 9.50 36.36 25.70
CA THR A 695 8.24 36.02 25.02
C THR A 695 7.01 36.31 25.86
N GLN A 696 7.13 36.35 27.19
CA GLN A 696 6.05 36.70 28.10
C GLN A 696 5.51 38.12 27.81
N PRO A 697 4.18 38.31 27.72
CA PRO A 697 3.60 39.65 27.53
C PRO A 697 4.08 40.65 28.58
N ALA A 698 4.38 41.89 28.17
CA ALA A 698 4.67 42.98 29.10
C ALA A 698 3.39 43.47 29.78
N CYS A 699 3.43 43.80 31.08
CA CYS A 699 2.31 44.51 31.70
C CYS A 699 2.27 45.97 31.21
N ASP A 700 1.10 46.40 30.75
CA ASP A 700 0.90 47.71 30.16
C ASP A 700 0.64 48.79 31.22
N THR A 701 1.20 49.98 31.03
CA THR A 701 0.91 51.11 31.94
C THR A 701 -0.43 51.70 31.55
N MET A 702 -1.39 51.75 32.49
CA MET A 702 -2.70 52.30 32.20
C MET A 702 -2.60 53.81 31.91
N PRO A 703 -3.30 54.34 30.88
CA PRO A 703 -3.26 55.76 30.56
C PRO A 703 -3.62 56.62 31.78
N GLY A 704 -2.68 57.46 32.23
CA GLY A 704 -2.89 58.36 33.37
C GLY A 704 -2.76 57.74 34.77
N SER A 705 -2.25 56.51 34.91
CA SER A 705 -2.07 55.80 36.18
C SER A 705 -0.69 55.15 36.31
N ALA A 706 -0.18 55.02 37.54
CA ALA A 706 1.04 54.25 37.82
C ALA A 706 0.79 52.73 37.91
N HIS A 707 -0.48 52.31 37.88
CA HIS A 707 -0.86 50.90 37.90
C HIS A 707 -0.62 50.24 36.54
N LYS A 708 -0.08 49.03 36.57
CA LYS A 708 0.14 48.20 35.39
C LYS A 708 -1.02 47.22 35.21
N ASP A 709 -1.55 47.11 33.99
CA ASP A 709 -2.46 46.05 33.57
C ASP A 709 -1.63 44.84 33.13
N CYS A 710 -1.69 43.77 33.92
CA CYS A 710 -0.98 42.52 33.66
C CYS A 710 -1.89 41.42 33.11
N ARG A 711 -3.17 41.68 32.81
CA ARG A 711 -4.15 40.62 32.51
C ARG A 711 -3.78 39.79 31.28
N ASN A 712 -3.20 40.42 30.25
CA ASN A 712 -2.63 39.70 29.10
C ASN A 712 -1.53 38.71 29.51
N ARG A 713 -0.63 39.11 30.42
CA ARG A 713 0.43 38.26 30.95
C ARG A 713 -0.14 37.13 31.81
N GLU A 714 -1.13 37.44 32.64
CA GLU A 714 -1.76 36.46 33.54
C GLU A 714 -2.50 35.39 32.74
N ALA A 715 -3.33 35.79 31.76
CA ALA A 715 -4.02 34.88 30.84
C ALA A 715 -3.02 34.00 30.06
N TRP A 716 -1.97 34.62 29.50
CA TRP A 716 -0.95 33.89 28.75
C TRP A 716 -0.17 32.89 29.62
N ASN A 717 0.26 33.30 30.82
CA ASN A 717 0.94 32.40 31.76
C ASN A 717 0.01 31.27 32.20
N TRP A 718 -1.27 31.56 32.46
CA TRP A 718 -2.25 30.56 32.83
C TRP A 718 -2.40 29.49 31.73
N LEU A 719 -2.50 29.88 30.45
CA LEU A 719 -2.60 28.95 29.33
C LEU A 719 -1.44 27.95 29.27
N TYR A 720 -0.22 28.44 29.49
CA TYR A 720 0.98 27.59 29.46
C TYR A 720 1.12 26.73 30.71
N ASN A 721 0.73 27.24 31.87
CA ASN A 721 0.75 26.50 33.13
C ASN A 721 -0.30 25.39 33.13
N ASP A 722 -1.54 25.70 32.77
CA ASP A 722 -2.64 24.74 32.64
C ASP A 722 -2.27 23.60 31.67
N PHE A 723 -1.67 23.95 30.52
CA PHE A 723 -1.19 22.94 29.57
C PHE A 723 -0.15 22.00 30.20
N GLN A 724 0.83 22.54 30.92
CA GLN A 724 1.87 21.70 31.56
C GLN A 724 1.33 20.84 32.70
N GLU A 725 0.45 21.38 33.52
CA GLU A 725 -0.18 20.65 34.61
C GLU A 725 -0.95 19.45 34.05
N ARG A 726 -1.83 19.68 33.07
CA ARG A 726 -2.57 18.59 32.39
C ARG A 726 -1.65 17.61 31.68
N ARG A 727 -0.54 18.07 31.09
CA ARG A 727 0.46 17.18 30.49
C ARG A 727 1.11 16.26 31.51
N GLY A 728 1.41 16.79 32.70
CA GLY A 728 1.88 16.01 33.83
C GLY A 728 0.86 14.96 34.28
N GLU A 729 -0.40 15.33 34.38
CA GLU A 729 -1.48 14.44 34.83
C GLU A 729 -1.82 13.35 33.82
N VAL A 730 -1.95 13.69 32.53
CA VAL A 730 -2.43 12.80 31.48
C VAL A 730 -1.31 11.93 30.91
N CYS A 731 -0.13 12.52 30.67
CA CYS A 731 1.00 11.84 30.03
C CYS A 731 2.12 11.46 31.03
N GLY A 732 2.08 11.96 32.26
CA GLY A 732 3.11 11.65 33.27
C GLY A 732 4.44 12.35 33.04
N TRP A 733 4.51 13.36 32.18
CA TRP A 733 5.72 14.12 31.88
C TRP A 733 5.56 15.55 32.38
N THR A 734 6.43 15.96 33.29
CA THR A 734 6.56 17.36 33.72
C THR A 734 7.99 17.82 33.50
N PHE A 735 8.15 19.06 33.08
CA PHE A 735 9.39 19.80 33.19
C PHE A 735 9.12 21.09 33.95
N THR A 736 10.14 21.59 34.65
CA THR A 736 9.99 22.82 35.45
C THR A 736 9.69 24.00 34.53
N LEU A 737 8.53 24.61 34.71
CA LEU A 737 8.25 25.94 34.17
C LEU A 737 9.05 26.96 34.98
N TYR A 738 9.75 27.88 34.31
CA TYR A 738 10.42 29.02 34.95
C TYR A 738 9.40 30.04 35.46
#